data_AF-A0A376GHY0-F1
#
_entry.id   AF-A0A376GHY0-F1
#
_cell.length_a   1.000
_cell.length_b   1.000
_cell.length_c   1.000
_cell.angle_alpha   90.00
_cell.angle_beta   90.00
_cell.angle_gamma   90.00
#
_symmetry.space_group_name_H-M   'P 1'
#
loop_
_entity.id
_entity.type
_entity.pdbx_description
1 polymer ?
#
loop_
_entity_poly.entity_id
_entity_poly.type
_entity_poly.pdbx_seq_one_letter_code
_entity_poly.pdbx_strand_id
1 'polypeptide(L)'
;MNWLETAFDFFIYGFLFYSILLILVYGWIGYYAKGAIKSYIQKNSFTDYSLIATSPNAPTFSLIAPAYNEGATIVENVRSLLSLYYNQLEIIIVNDGSKDDSLQRLIEAYDLIKIDYFVEGNIETKPINAIYKSTNPVFKKLIIVDKVNGGKSDALNVGINIATNDYIVCIDVDCILEQDAILKLAKPFMDEAKAKVIACGGVIRLANNCTIVDGKIVDVNLPKTRLGRAQALEYIRAFLLGRMAWSRANGLMLISGAFGAFDREIVLQCGGYDHDTVGEDMELVVRMRRYMHEQKLAYKVVNIPVPLCWTEVPESKEILTKQRNRWMRGTIETLWKHRILFFNPKYGKLGMMSYPYWFFFEFLGPIIEYIGWIIFVVLFFLGLINWHIFFPLMAFVLLYGILYSIYAILIDLMTYNVYHKKGDIPKLFFTAFIEPFTFHPFVVMAGVKGVKDFFLKNNSWGEMTRQGFGGNQAKELSIWQKLKLGFINLVQQTTFISLVYLLLFGLSSILEFYLYQENLTTTSNQTLFFDLFVHNIVFALDSIFVVSFIYFLLQFYSISWAKKWIVFAYSFLIISNILLIKYFQTTLNLLGSDLFSYTFEELKLIIGASGVVNVTNILLSIAVIAILTTIFIFGYRLKINQKILQLPLIILSFLSFIIPINLYLKSTQNDEFSSNLISSKSSYFFSNSIEQYAEDKLSEIDFLNSNSSSNNEDNRHYFDKTNYPFLYQDENKNFFADQFNLTTEKPNVVFIVIEGLGRAFSNEGAYLGSFTPYIDQLSKKGLYWENGLSTTGRTYGVLPGLTGSLPFGENGFMEQKNLPQHFNLYNLLKSNGYKTGYFYGGDADFDFMSKYLNYSGVETIIDENDYESNYAKIPSNNGFSWGFDDHSVFKKYLATQKENNQPYFNVLMTLATHSPFLINNVEKYNKQFETLIKSRNYDATTLTTVKKYKQQLVTFLSVDEAVKNFFEAYQKRSDFNQTIFVITGDHRMPEVPMETKIDRFHVPIIVYSPLLKSPKKMSNVVTHFDVAPTFVTYFRDSYKMRGFRKLMQHYKLLT
;
A
#
# COMPACT_ATOMS: atom_id res chain seq x y z
N MET A 1 -16.75 12.77 -23.94
CA MET A 1 -16.43 11.66 -23.01
C MET A 1 -15.43 10.76 -23.68
N ASN A 2 -14.28 10.58 -23.03
CA ASN A 2 -13.24 9.66 -23.49
C ASN A 2 -13.74 8.21 -23.29
N TRP A 3 -13.45 7.29 -24.20
CA TRP A 3 -13.84 5.86 -24.05
C TRP A 3 -13.25 5.27 -22.75
N LEU A 4 -12.09 5.77 -22.33
CA LEU A 4 -11.44 5.42 -21.07
C LEU A 4 -12.25 5.86 -19.83
N GLU A 5 -12.80 7.08 -19.84
CA GLU A 5 -13.66 7.56 -18.74
C GLU A 5 -14.95 6.73 -18.65
N THR A 6 -15.54 6.42 -19.80
CA THR A 6 -16.78 5.62 -19.84
C THR A 6 -16.55 4.20 -19.33
N ALA A 7 -15.43 3.58 -19.70
CA ALA A 7 -15.04 2.28 -19.19
C ALA A 7 -14.74 2.33 -17.68
N PHE A 8 -14.03 3.36 -17.21
CA PHE A 8 -13.72 3.58 -15.81
C PHE A 8 -14.99 3.71 -14.95
N ASP A 9 -15.94 4.55 -15.36
CA ASP A 9 -17.22 4.73 -14.68
C ASP A 9 -18.02 3.43 -14.65
N PHE A 10 -18.09 2.72 -15.79
CA PHE A 10 -18.79 1.43 -15.85
C PHE A 10 -18.25 0.43 -14.83
N PHE A 11 -16.92 0.34 -14.67
CA PHE A 11 -16.33 -0.56 -13.68
C PHE A 11 -16.64 -0.11 -12.26
N ILE A 12 -16.46 1.17 -11.92
CA ILE A 12 -16.71 1.66 -10.55
C ILE A 12 -18.17 1.49 -10.16
N TYR A 13 -19.10 1.95 -10.99
CA TYR A 13 -20.52 1.82 -10.70
C TYR A 13 -20.98 0.36 -10.75
N GLY A 14 -20.37 -0.46 -11.62
CA GLY A 14 -20.59 -1.90 -11.67
C GLY A 14 -20.20 -2.61 -10.38
N PHE A 15 -19.00 -2.35 -9.85
CA PHE A 15 -18.56 -2.89 -8.56
C PHE A 15 -19.42 -2.39 -7.41
N LEU A 16 -19.75 -1.10 -7.38
CA LEU A 16 -20.61 -0.53 -6.35
C LEU A 16 -22.00 -1.19 -6.36
N PHE A 17 -22.61 -1.32 -7.54
CA PHE A 17 -23.90 -2.00 -7.70
C PHE A 17 -23.82 -3.46 -7.25
N TYR A 18 -22.78 -4.18 -7.64
CA TYR A 18 -22.56 -5.57 -7.22
C TYR A 18 -22.41 -5.68 -5.69
N SER A 19 -21.64 -4.80 -5.06
CA SER A 19 -21.48 -4.75 -3.60
C SER A 19 -22.78 -4.46 -2.86
N ILE A 20 -23.58 -3.50 -3.35
CA ILE A 20 -24.90 -3.19 -2.77
C ILE A 20 -25.81 -4.42 -2.88
N LEU A 21 -25.86 -5.04 -4.05
CA LEU A 21 -26.69 -6.22 -4.28
C LEU A 21 -26.26 -7.38 -3.37
N LEU A 22 -24.95 -7.60 -3.21
CA LEU A 22 -24.40 -8.61 -2.32
C LEU A 22 -24.84 -8.38 -0.86
N ILE A 23 -24.72 -7.14 -0.37
CA ILE A 23 -25.15 -6.78 1.00
C ILE A 23 -26.65 -7.03 1.20
N LEU A 24 -27.49 -6.65 0.23
CA LEU A 24 -28.92 -6.88 0.29
C LEU A 24 -29.26 -8.38 0.33
N VAL A 25 -28.60 -9.17 -0.50
CA VAL A 25 -28.79 -10.63 -0.57
C VAL A 25 -28.35 -11.31 0.73
N TYR A 26 -27.16 -11.02 1.24
CA TYR A 26 -26.68 -11.60 2.50
C TYR A 26 -27.50 -11.13 3.72
N GLY A 27 -27.97 -9.88 3.72
CA GLY A 27 -28.91 -9.37 4.72
C GLY A 27 -30.24 -10.13 4.70
N TRP A 28 -30.78 -10.37 3.49
CA TRP A 28 -31.97 -11.19 3.30
C TRP A 28 -31.78 -12.64 3.78
N ILE A 29 -30.65 -13.28 3.43
CA ILE A 29 -30.29 -14.63 3.89
C ILE A 29 -30.27 -14.68 5.42
N GLY A 30 -29.55 -13.76 6.08
CA GLY A 30 -29.43 -13.72 7.53
C GLY A 30 -30.79 -13.54 8.25
N TYR A 31 -31.67 -12.71 7.71
CA TYR A 31 -33.02 -12.50 8.25
C TYR A 31 -33.93 -13.73 8.04
N TYR A 32 -33.97 -14.28 6.82
CA TYR A 32 -34.80 -15.45 6.50
C TYR A 32 -34.36 -16.71 7.25
N ALA A 33 -33.05 -16.90 7.42
CA ALA A 33 -32.48 -17.99 8.19
C ALA A 33 -32.95 -17.96 9.65
N LYS A 34 -32.87 -16.79 10.30
CA LYS A 34 -33.35 -16.62 11.68
C LYS A 34 -34.83 -16.96 11.80
N GLY A 35 -35.67 -16.52 10.85
CA GLY A 35 -37.07 -16.88 10.80
C GLY A 35 -37.31 -18.39 10.61
N ALA A 36 -36.51 -19.05 9.77
CA ALA A 36 -36.56 -20.49 9.54
C ALA A 36 -36.21 -21.28 10.80
N ILE A 37 -35.10 -20.93 11.45
CA ILE A 37 -34.61 -21.54 12.67
C ILE A 37 -35.60 -21.35 13.82
N LYS A 38 -36.09 -20.12 14.04
CA LYS A 38 -37.10 -19.84 15.08
C LYS A 38 -38.36 -20.68 14.86
N SER A 39 -38.85 -20.75 13.63
CA SER A 39 -40.03 -21.57 13.31
C SER A 39 -39.77 -23.06 13.53
N TYR A 40 -38.57 -23.54 13.25
CA TYR A 40 -38.20 -24.93 13.51
C TYR A 40 -38.18 -25.22 15.01
N ILE A 41 -37.52 -24.39 15.83
CA ILE A 41 -37.46 -24.58 17.29
C ILE A 41 -38.87 -24.58 17.88
N GLN A 42 -39.72 -23.62 17.49
CA GLN A 42 -41.09 -23.51 18.00
C GLN A 42 -41.97 -24.72 17.65
N LYS A 43 -41.82 -25.30 16.45
CA LYS A 43 -42.56 -26.50 16.04
C LYS A 43 -42.05 -27.79 16.70
N ASN A 44 -40.82 -27.77 17.20
CA ASN A 44 -40.13 -28.96 17.70
C ASN A 44 -39.94 -28.98 19.22
N SER A 45 -40.27 -27.90 19.94
CA SER A 45 -40.05 -27.79 21.38
C SER A 45 -40.80 -28.83 22.22
N PHE A 46 -41.91 -29.35 21.71
CA PHE A 46 -42.76 -30.36 22.36
C PHE A 46 -42.84 -31.68 21.60
N THR A 47 -41.97 -31.90 20.60
CA THR A 47 -41.99 -33.15 19.81
C THR A 47 -41.16 -34.23 20.50
N ASP A 48 -41.79 -35.34 20.86
CA ASP A 48 -41.09 -36.55 21.30
C ASP A 48 -40.73 -37.42 20.08
N TYR A 49 -39.45 -37.41 19.70
CA TYR A 49 -38.95 -38.18 18.56
C TYR A 49 -38.95 -39.70 18.81
N SER A 50 -39.02 -40.16 20.06
CA SER A 50 -39.05 -41.60 20.38
C SER A 50 -40.34 -42.28 19.89
N LEU A 51 -41.43 -41.51 19.77
CA LEU A 51 -42.70 -41.99 19.20
C LEU A 51 -42.57 -42.31 17.71
N ILE A 52 -41.68 -41.62 16.98
CA ILE A 52 -41.42 -41.91 15.56
C ILE A 52 -40.70 -43.26 15.42
N ALA A 53 -39.78 -43.57 16.34
CA ALA A 53 -38.98 -44.81 16.29
C ALA A 53 -39.84 -46.08 16.39
N THR A 54 -40.99 -46.00 17.06
CA THR A 54 -41.90 -47.13 17.33
C THR A 54 -43.18 -47.11 16.49
N SER A 55 -43.43 -46.03 15.74
CA SER A 55 -44.63 -45.89 14.92
C SER A 55 -44.59 -46.82 13.69
N PRO A 56 -45.63 -47.65 13.45
CA PRO A 56 -45.74 -48.44 12.22
C PRO A 56 -45.89 -47.57 10.96
N ASN A 57 -46.42 -46.35 11.12
CA ASN A 57 -46.64 -45.38 10.06
C ASN A 57 -45.45 -44.42 9.88
N ALA A 58 -44.29 -44.74 10.47
CA ALA A 58 -43.09 -43.95 10.25
C ALA A 58 -42.62 -44.11 8.78
N PRO A 59 -41.94 -43.10 8.22
CA PRO A 59 -41.33 -43.22 6.89
C PRO A 59 -40.28 -44.34 6.85
N THR A 60 -40.24 -45.09 5.75
CA THR A 60 -39.24 -46.14 5.58
C THR A 60 -37.97 -45.57 4.92
N PHE A 61 -36.77 -45.95 5.39
CA PHE A 61 -35.50 -45.42 4.86
C PHE A 61 -34.51 -46.50 4.44
N SER A 62 -33.92 -46.35 3.25
CA SER A 62 -32.75 -47.12 2.79
C SER A 62 -31.51 -46.24 2.77
N LEU A 63 -30.60 -46.44 3.71
CA LEU A 63 -29.33 -45.74 3.80
C LEU A 63 -28.30 -46.39 2.87
N ILE A 64 -27.72 -45.61 1.96
CA ILE A 64 -26.78 -46.05 0.95
C ILE A 64 -25.43 -45.38 1.20
N ALA A 65 -24.38 -46.18 1.38
CA ALA A 65 -23.01 -45.72 1.58
C ALA A 65 -22.06 -46.37 0.55
N PRO A 66 -21.51 -45.62 -0.42
CA PRO A 66 -20.49 -46.13 -1.32
C PRO A 66 -19.13 -46.20 -0.62
N ALA A 67 -18.38 -47.28 -0.88
CA ALA A 67 -17.05 -47.53 -0.31
C ALA A 67 -16.06 -47.90 -1.41
N TYR A 68 -14.87 -47.29 -1.40
CA TYR A 68 -13.77 -47.61 -2.31
C TYR A 68 -12.43 -47.45 -1.59
N ASN A 69 -11.71 -48.55 -1.41
CA ASN A 69 -10.43 -48.60 -0.69
C ASN A 69 -10.49 -48.08 0.76
N GLU A 70 -11.46 -48.56 1.53
CA GLU A 70 -11.75 -48.13 2.91
C GLU A 70 -11.34 -49.16 3.97
N GLY A 71 -10.47 -50.12 3.64
CA GLY A 71 -10.18 -51.30 4.47
C GLY A 71 -9.76 -50.95 5.89
N ALA A 72 -9.06 -49.82 6.09
CA ALA A 72 -8.62 -49.36 7.40
C ALA A 72 -9.76 -48.98 8.35
N THR A 73 -10.89 -48.47 7.86
CA THR A 73 -11.95 -47.89 8.70
C THR A 73 -13.36 -48.47 8.46
N ILE A 74 -13.55 -49.24 7.38
CA ILE A 74 -14.87 -49.69 6.91
C ILE A 74 -15.70 -50.44 7.97
N VAL A 75 -15.08 -51.29 8.79
CA VAL A 75 -15.79 -52.06 9.83
C VAL A 75 -16.31 -51.14 10.95
N GLU A 76 -15.52 -50.14 11.37
CA GLU A 76 -15.95 -49.18 12.39
C GLU A 76 -17.07 -48.28 11.86
N ASN A 77 -16.97 -47.85 10.60
CA ASN A 77 -17.98 -47.04 9.95
C ASN A 77 -19.31 -47.79 9.80
N VAL A 78 -19.29 -49.04 9.33
CA VAL A 78 -20.52 -49.86 9.22
C VAL A 78 -21.11 -50.14 10.60
N ARG A 79 -20.29 -50.36 11.63
CA ARG A 79 -20.76 -50.49 13.01
C ARG A 79 -21.45 -49.23 13.51
N SER A 80 -20.94 -48.04 13.17
CA SER A 80 -21.60 -46.76 13.47
C SER A 80 -22.99 -46.68 12.84
N LEU A 81 -23.11 -47.01 11.54
CA LEU A 81 -24.38 -47.00 10.81
C LEU A 81 -25.39 -48.00 11.39
N LEU A 82 -24.94 -49.20 11.78
CA LEU A 82 -25.80 -50.21 12.43
C LEU A 82 -26.31 -49.77 13.81
N SER A 83 -25.65 -48.78 14.44
CA SER A 83 -26.06 -48.24 15.75
C SER A 83 -27.14 -47.17 15.67
N LEU A 84 -27.59 -46.79 14.47
CA LEU A 84 -28.65 -45.81 14.26
C LEU A 84 -29.99 -46.28 14.86
N TYR A 85 -30.63 -45.40 15.62
CA TYR A 85 -31.87 -45.68 16.33
C TYR A 85 -33.09 -45.43 15.43
N TYR A 86 -33.40 -46.39 14.55
CA TYR A 86 -34.59 -46.35 13.70
C TYR A 86 -35.08 -47.77 13.33
N ASN A 87 -36.38 -48.05 13.46
CA ASN A 87 -36.90 -49.41 13.27
C ASN A 87 -36.94 -49.81 11.78
N GLN A 88 -37.56 -48.98 10.94
CA GLN A 88 -37.74 -49.20 9.50
C GLN A 88 -36.55 -48.64 8.69
N LEU A 89 -35.36 -49.19 8.96
CA LEU A 89 -34.10 -48.79 8.33
C LEU A 89 -33.44 -49.99 7.65
N GLU A 90 -33.06 -49.80 6.39
CA GLU A 90 -32.18 -50.68 5.61
C GLU A 90 -30.83 -49.97 5.41
N ILE A 91 -29.72 -50.70 5.48
CA ILE A 91 -28.35 -50.19 5.32
C ILE A 91 -27.68 -50.94 4.17
N ILE A 92 -27.33 -50.23 3.11
CA ILE A 92 -26.73 -50.75 1.89
C ILE A 92 -25.34 -50.16 1.75
N ILE A 93 -24.32 -51.01 1.84
CA ILE A 93 -22.93 -50.64 1.59
C ILE A 93 -22.56 -51.12 0.20
N VAL A 94 -22.13 -50.20 -0.67
CA VAL A 94 -21.75 -50.52 -2.04
C VAL A 94 -20.24 -50.47 -2.17
N ASN A 95 -19.59 -51.64 -2.23
CA ASN A 95 -18.17 -51.77 -2.52
C ASN A 95 -17.93 -51.53 -4.01
N ASP A 96 -17.44 -50.34 -4.36
CA ASP A 96 -17.26 -49.89 -5.75
C ASP A 96 -15.95 -50.41 -6.36
N GLY A 97 -15.74 -51.72 -6.32
CA GLY A 97 -14.56 -52.37 -6.90
C GLY A 97 -13.26 -51.98 -6.19
N SER A 98 -13.27 -51.96 -4.85
CA SER A 98 -12.08 -51.73 -4.03
C SER A 98 -10.93 -52.67 -4.41
N LYS A 99 -9.71 -52.13 -4.38
CA LYS A 99 -8.45 -52.85 -4.68
C LYS A 99 -7.74 -53.33 -3.40
N ASP A 100 -8.22 -52.93 -2.24
CA ASP A 100 -7.72 -53.35 -0.93
C ASP A 100 -8.59 -54.47 -0.33
N ASP A 101 -8.41 -54.75 0.97
CA ASP A 101 -9.12 -55.79 1.71
C ASP A 101 -10.49 -55.35 2.27
N SER A 102 -11.07 -54.24 1.80
CA SER A 102 -12.35 -53.69 2.31
C SER A 102 -13.48 -54.74 2.37
N LEU A 103 -13.70 -55.45 1.26
CA LEU A 103 -14.77 -56.45 1.17
C LEU A 103 -14.49 -57.65 2.08
N GLN A 104 -13.25 -58.11 2.11
CA GLN A 104 -12.85 -59.26 2.94
C GLN A 104 -13.09 -58.97 4.42
N ARG A 105 -12.71 -57.78 4.88
CA ARG A 105 -12.92 -57.35 6.27
C ARG A 105 -14.41 -57.24 6.63
N LEU A 106 -15.26 -56.83 5.69
CA LEU A 106 -16.71 -56.82 5.89
C LEU A 106 -17.29 -58.24 5.98
N ILE A 107 -16.82 -59.16 5.13
CA ILE A 107 -17.24 -60.56 5.15
C ILE A 107 -16.92 -61.22 6.49
N GLU A 108 -15.68 -61.04 6.96
CA GLU A 108 -15.21 -61.60 8.23
C GLU A 108 -15.88 -60.96 9.45
N ALA A 109 -16.09 -59.64 9.45
CA ALA A 109 -16.63 -58.94 10.61
C ALA A 109 -18.14 -59.15 10.84
N TYR A 110 -18.89 -59.51 9.80
CA TYR A 110 -20.36 -59.59 9.83
C TYR A 110 -20.93 -60.93 9.35
N ASP A 111 -20.11 -61.99 9.26
CA ASP A 111 -20.53 -63.35 8.87
C ASP A 111 -21.38 -63.36 7.58
N LEU A 112 -20.88 -62.70 6.54
CA LEU A 112 -21.62 -62.46 5.30
C LEU A 112 -21.56 -63.66 4.35
N ILE A 113 -22.70 -64.01 3.77
CA ILE A 113 -22.82 -65.01 2.70
C ILE A 113 -23.36 -64.38 1.42
N LYS A 114 -22.92 -64.90 0.27
CA LYS A 114 -23.46 -64.50 -1.04
C LYS A 114 -24.89 -65.01 -1.18
N ILE A 115 -25.78 -64.17 -1.68
CA ILE A 115 -27.19 -64.49 -1.92
C ILE A 115 -27.61 -64.11 -3.33
N ASP A 116 -28.62 -64.80 -3.84
CA ASP A 116 -29.37 -64.35 -5.02
C ASP A 116 -30.35 -63.27 -4.55
N TYR A 117 -30.28 -62.08 -5.15
CA TYR A 117 -31.07 -60.92 -4.76
C TYR A 117 -31.69 -60.27 -6.00
N PHE A 118 -32.99 -59.99 -5.93
CA PHE A 118 -33.71 -59.32 -7.01
C PHE A 118 -33.50 -57.80 -6.93
N VAL A 119 -32.98 -57.20 -7.99
CA VAL A 119 -32.75 -55.75 -8.09
C VAL A 119 -33.95 -55.11 -8.77
N GLU A 120 -34.63 -54.19 -8.09
CA GLU A 120 -35.91 -53.62 -8.54
C GLU A 120 -35.71 -52.45 -9.53
N GLY A 121 -34.74 -51.57 -9.26
CA GLY A 121 -34.56 -50.35 -10.05
C GLY A 121 -33.96 -50.59 -11.44
N ASN A 122 -34.21 -49.63 -12.33
CA ASN A 122 -33.87 -49.68 -13.75
C ASN A 122 -32.83 -48.63 -14.17
N ILE A 123 -32.14 -47.99 -13.22
CA ILE A 123 -31.07 -47.04 -13.53
C ILE A 123 -29.89 -47.82 -14.14
N GLU A 124 -29.33 -47.32 -15.24
CA GLU A 124 -28.15 -47.92 -15.86
C GLU A 124 -26.95 -47.82 -14.92
N THR A 125 -26.28 -48.95 -14.66
CA THR A 125 -25.10 -49.02 -13.80
C THR A 125 -24.09 -50.01 -14.32
N LYS A 126 -22.83 -49.91 -13.84
CA LYS A 126 -21.87 -51.00 -14.07
C LYS A 126 -22.32 -52.32 -13.42
N PRO A 127 -21.84 -53.47 -13.92
CA PRO A 127 -22.26 -54.78 -13.44
C PRO A 127 -21.99 -54.99 -11.94
N ILE A 128 -22.97 -55.61 -11.28
CA ILE A 128 -22.86 -56.12 -9.90
C ILE A 128 -22.24 -57.52 -9.95
N ASN A 129 -21.22 -57.77 -9.15
CA ASN A 129 -20.54 -59.07 -9.07
C ASN A 129 -21.27 -60.03 -8.11
N ALA A 130 -21.67 -59.52 -6.95
CA ALA A 130 -22.32 -60.29 -5.89
C ALA A 130 -23.03 -59.38 -4.88
N ILE A 131 -24.08 -59.90 -4.26
CA ILE A 131 -24.76 -59.28 -3.12
C ILE A 131 -24.63 -60.22 -1.92
N TYR A 132 -24.37 -59.65 -0.75
CA TYR A 132 -24.15 -60.38 0.48
C TYR A 132 -25.10 -59.93 1.59
N LYS A 133 -25.50 -60.90 2.43
CA LYS A 133 -26.23 -60.66 3.69
C LYS A 133 -25.60 -61.44 4.83
N SER A 134 -25.74 -60.93 6.04
CA SER A 134 -25.27 -61.61 7.26
C SER A 134 -26.16 -62.80 7.59
N THR A 135 -25.55 -63.87 8.07
CA THR A 135 -26.27 -65.00 8.69
C THR A 135 -26.78 -64.67 10.10
N ASN A 136 -26.23 -63.63 10.74
CA ASN A 136 -26.61 -63.20 12.08
C ASN A 136 -27.86 -62.30 12.05
N PRO A 137 -28.96 -62.66 12.73
CA PRO A 137 -30.19 -61.87 12.76
C PRO A 137 -30.03 -60.43 13.25
N VAL A 138 -29.01 -60.14 14.06
CA VAL A 138 -28.71 -58.78 14.55
C VAL A 138 -28.37 -57.83 13.40
N PHE A 139 -27.73 -58.34 12.35
CA PHE A 139 -27.32 -57.56 11.17
C PHE A 139 -28.29 -57.72 9.99
N LYS A 140 -29.54 -58.15 10.22
CA LYS A 140 -30.55 -58.37 9.16
C LYS A 140 -30.82 -57.15 8.26
N LYS A 141 -30.53 -55.95 8.76
CA LYS A 141 -30.71 -54.66 8.06
C LYS A 141 -29.54 -54.34 7.11
N LEU A 142 -28.43 -55.08 7.18
CA LEU A 142 -27.21 -54.84 6.40
C LEU A 142 -27.24 -55.62 5.07
N ILE A 143 -26.98 -54.89 3.99
CA ILE A 143 -26.79 -55.42 2.63
C ILE A 143 -25.44 -54.92 2.13
N ILE A 144 -24.58 -55.83 1.69
CA ILE A 144 -23.32 -55.45 1.04
C ILE A 144 -23.39 -55.80 -0.44
N VAL A 145 -23.02 -54.86 -1.29
CA VAL A 145 -23.08 -55.00 -2.75
C VAL A 145 -21.67 -54.85 -3.29
N ASP A 146 -21.15 -55.89 -3.94
CA ASP A 146 -19.87 -55.85 -4.65
C ASP A 146 -20.11 -55.64 -6.15
N LYS A 147 -19.42 -54.67 -6.74
CA LYS A 147 -19.58 -54.29 -8.16
C LYS A 147 -18.25 -53.92 -8.82
N VAL A 148 -18.27 -53.84 -10.15
CA VAL A 148 -17.16 -53.28 -10.93
C VAL A 148 -17.04 -51.78 -10.67
N ASN A 149 -15.82 -51.28 -10.43
CA ASN A 149 -15.59 -49.86 -10.13
C ASN A 149 -16.18 -48.91 -11.18
N GLY A 150 -17.08 -48.03 -10.75
CA GLY A 150 -17.79 -47.05 -11.59
C GLY A 150 -17.75 -45.62 -11.10
N GLY A 151 -17.15 -45.37 -9.94
CA GLY A 151 -17.16 -44.08 -9.27
C GLY A 151 -18.39 -43.90 -8.39
N LYS A 152 -18.36 -42.83 -7.57
CA LYS A 152 -19.37 -42.57 -6.54
C LYS A 152 -20.81 -42.53 -7.08
N SER A 153 -21.08 -41.81 -8.18
CA SER A 153 -22.43 -41.71 -8.76
C SER A 153 -22.99 -43.07 -9.18
N ASP A 154 -22.16 -43.93 -9.77
CA ASP A 154 -22.55 -45.28 -10.21
C ASP A 154 -22.77 -46.22 -9.02
N ALA A 155 -21.92 -46.14 -7.99
CA ALA A 155 -22.14 -46.87 -6.74
C ALA A 155 -23.44 -46.45 -6.02
N LEU A 156 -23.75 -45.15 -5.99
CA LEU A 156 -25.01 -44.65 -5.46
C LEU A 156 -26.22 -45.15 -6.27
N ASN A 157 -26.14 -45.14 -7.61
CA ASN A 157 -27.20 -45.66 -8.47
C ASN A 157 -27.46 -47.16 -8.26
N VAL A 158 -26.41 -47.96 -8.07
CA VAL A 158 -26.56 -49.38 -7.69
C VAL A 158 -27.30 -49.51 -6.36
N GLY A 159 -26.95 -48.69 -5.36
CA GLY A 159 -27.66 -48.65 -4.09
C GLY A 159 -29.13 -48.26 -4.24
N ILE A 160 -29.45 -47.29 -5.11
CA ILE A 160 -30.83 -46.85 -5.39
C ILE A 160 -31.65 -47.97 -6.03
N ASN A 161 -31.05 -48.72 -6.97
CA ASN A 161 -31.72 -49.84 -7.62
C ASN A 161 -32.04 -50.99 -6.65
N ILE A 162 -31.23 -51.16 -5.61
CA ILE A 162 -31.37 -52.21 -4.59
C ILE A 162 -32.29 -51.79 -3.44
N ALA A 163 -32.31 -50.49 -3.12
CA ALA A 163 -33.13 -49.92 -2.06
C ALA A 163 -34.60 -50.30 -2.23
N THR A 164 -35.26 -50.71 -1.15
CA THR A 164 -36.66 -51.15 -1.15
C THR A 164 -37.62 -50.17 -0.47
N ASN A 165 -37.10 -49.22 0.30
CA ASN A 165 -37.92 -48.28 1.07
C ASN A 165 -38.27 -47.00 0.29
N ASP A 166 -39.28 -46.27 0.78
CA ASP A 166 -39.84 -45.08 0.11
C ASP A 166 -38.83 -43.94 -0.03
N TYR A 167 -37.92 -43.80 0.94
CA TYR A 167 -36.90 -42.76 0.98
C TYR A 167 -35.51 -43.37 1.01
N ILE A 168 -34.60 -42.79 0.24
CA ILE A 168 -33.17 -43.13 0.26
C ILE A 168 -32.40 -42.09 1.07
N VAL A 169 -31.38 -42.53 1.81
CA VAL A 169 -30.44 -41.65 2.51
C VAL A 169 -29.05 -41.90 1.97
N CYS A 170 -28.48 -40.95 1.24
CA CYS A 170 -27.13 -41.07 0.72
C CYS A 170 -26.14 -40.45 1.72
N ILE A 171 -25.12 -41.22 2.10
CA ILE A 171 -24.05 -40.79 3.01
C ILE A 171 -22.69 -41.18 2.43
N ASP A 172 -21.66 -40.41 2.72
CA ASP A 172 -20.28 -40.91 2.57
C ASP A 172 -19.98 -41.92 3.69
N VAL A 173 -19.32 -43.04 3.35
CA VAL A 173 -19.06 -44.12 4.32
C VAL A 173 -18.11 -43.69 5.45
N ASP A 174 -17.35 -42.62 5.25
CA ASP A 174 -16.41 -42.06 6.22
C ASP A 174 -17.02 -40.93 7.08
N CYS A 175 -18.33 -40.73 7.00
CA CYS A 175 -19.06 -39.80 7.87
C CYS A 175 -19.61 -40.49 9.11
N ILE A 176 -19.64 -39.75 10.22
CA ILE A 176 -20.23 -40.21 11.49
C ILE A 176 -21.59 -39.56 11.68
N LEU A 177 -22.63 -40.39 11.81
CA LEU A 177 -24.00 -39.91 12.05
C LEU A 177 -24.33 -39.88 13.54
N GLU A 178 -25.16 -38.90 13.92
CA GLU A 178 -25.83 -38.93 15.21
C GLU A 178 -26.81 -40.12 15.27
N GLN A 179 -26.90 -40.79 16.42
CA GLN A 179 -27.73 -41.99 16.56
C GLN A 179 -29.22 -41.74 16.27
N ASP A 180 -29.70 -40.54 16.53
CA ASP A 180 -31.08 -40.11 16.28
C ASP A 180 -31.23 -39.34 14.94
N ALA A 181 -30.23 -39.39 14.06
CA ALA A 181 -30.21 -38.61 12.82
C ALA A 181 -31.40 -38.93 11.91
N ILE A 182 -31.70 -40.21 11.72
CA ILE A 182 -32.83 -40.65 10.88
C ILE A 182 -34.18 -40.25 11.49
N LEU A 183 -34.32 -40.28 12.83
CA LEU A 183 -35.55 -39.83 13.50
C LEU A 183 -35.86 -38.36 13.22
N LYS A 184 -34.84 -37.50 13.32
CA LYS A 184 -34.98 -36.07 13.03
C LYS A 184 -35.23 -35.81 11.55
N LEU A 185 -34.62 -36.62 10.68
CA LEU A 185 -34.79 -36.55 9.23
C LEU A 185 -36.17 -37.03 8.75
N ALA A 186 -36.79 -37.97 9.48
CA ALA A 186 -38.12 -38.49 9.17
C ALA A 186 -39.22 -37.42 9.30
N LYS A 187 -39.10 -36.52 10.26
CA LYS A 187 -40.16 -35.56 10.59
C LYS A 187 -40.60 -34.68 9.39
N PRO A 188 -39.70 -34.05 8.62
CA PRO A 188 -40.09 -33.30 7.41
C PRO A 188 -40.97 -34.08 6.42
N PHE A 189 -40.72 -35.38 6.24
CA PHE A 189 -41.51 -36.25 5.36
C PHE A 189 -42.86 -36.66 5.96
N MET A 190 -43.04 -36.52 7.28
CA MET A 190 -44.34 -36.71 7.94
C MET A 190 -45.18 -35.42 7.94
N ASP A 191 -44.55 -34.25 7.89
CA ASP A 191 -45.20 -32.92 7.90
C ASP A 191 -45.77 -32.51 6.51
N GLU A 192 -46.07 -33.46 5.62
CA GLU A 192 -46.43 -33.32 4.19
C GLU A 192 -47.80 -32.66 3.88
N ALA A 193 -48.36 -31.85 4.78
CA ALA A 193 -49.75 -31.39 4.68
C ALA A 193 -50.12 -30.52 3.44
N LYS A 194 -49.17 -30.04 2.64
CA LYS A 194 -49.44 -29.13 1.49
C LYS A 194 -48.62 -29.39 0.22
N ALA A 195 -47.49 -30.08 0.33
CA ALA A 195 -46.56 -30.33 -0.77
C ALA A 195 -45.63 -31.46 -0.37
N LYS A 196 -45.33 -32.36 -1.32
CA LYS A 196 -44.45 -33.51 -1.12
C LYS A 196 -43.02 -33.06 -0.83
N VAL A 197 -42.36 -33.64 0.17
CA VAL A 197 -40.95 -33.34 0.44
C VAL A 197 -40.12 -34.29 -0.40
N ILE A 198 -39.53 -33.77 -1.49
CA ILE A 198 -38.78 -34.61 -2.42
C ILE A 198 -37.34 -34.84 -1.98
N ALA A 199 -36.82 -33.96 -1.10
CA ALA A 199 -35.49 -34.11 -0.54
C ALA A 199 -35.32 -33.33 0.76
N CYS A 200 -34.52 -33.87 1.68
CA CYS A 200 -34.22 -33.27 2.98
C CYS A 200 -32.73 -33.38 3.34
N GLY A 201 -32.12 -32.25 3.71
CA GLY A 201 -30.75 -32.18 4.24
C GLY A 201 -30.69 -31.86 5.73
N GLY A 202 -29.51 -32.07 6.33
CA GLY A 202 -29.21 -31.71 7.72
C GLY A 202 -27.96 -30.83 7.84
N VAL A 203 -27.72 -30.27 9.03
CA VAL A 203 -26.47 -29.55 9.30
C VAL A 203 -25.34 -30.56 9.41
N ILE A 204 -24.24 -30.29 8.70
CA ILE A 204 -23.01 -31.05 8.82
C ILE A 204 -22.01 -30.27 9.68
N ARG A 205 -21.30 -31.00 10.54
CA ARG A 205 -20.25 -30.48 11.42
C ARG A 205 -18.93 -31.21 11.19
N LEU A 206 -17.87 -30.70 11.80
CA LEU A 206 -16.50 -31.16 11.54
C LEU A 206 -16.04 -32.13 12.61
N ALA A 207 -15.62 -33.33 12.19
CA ALA A 207 -15.09 -34.36 13.08
C ALA A 207 -13.61 -34.16 13.43
N ASN A 208 -12.91 -33.24 12.74
CA ASN A 208 -11.49 -32.98 12.96
C ASN A 208 -11.19 -32.68 14.45
N ASN A 209 -10.25 -33.43 15.01
CA ASN A 209 -9.83 -33.35 16.41
C ASN A 209 -10.92 -33.64 17.47
N CYS A 210 -12.11 -34.11 17.07
CA CYS A 210 -13.11 -34.63 18.01
C CYS A 210 -12.67 -36.00 18.55
N THR A 211 -13.16 -36.35 19.75
CA THR A 211 -12.93 -37.68 20.31
C THR A 211 -14.04 -38.61 19.84
N ILE A 212 -13.66 -39.62 19.06
CA ILE A 212 -14.56 -40.62 18.50
C ILE A 212 -14.27 -41.96 19.18
N VAL A 213 -15.30 -42.61 19.70
CA VAL A 213 -15.23 -43.93 20.31
C VAL A 213 -16.34 -44.78 19.72
N ASP A 214 -16.00 -45.96 19.20
CA ASP A 214 -16.94 -46.90 18.59
C ASP A 214 -17.86 -46.26 17.53
N GLY A 215 -17.31 -45.37 16.71
CA GLY A 215 -18.06 -44.68 15.66
C GLY A 215 -19.06 -43.65 16.16
N LYS A 216 -18.93 -43.18 17.41
CA LYS A 216 -19.75 -42.14 18.04
C LYS A 216 -18.89 -40.98 18.50
N ILE A 217 -19.38 -39.76 18.36
CA ILE A 217 -18.69 -38.57 18.89
C ILE A 217 -19.00 -38.46 20.38
N VAL A 218 -17.95 -38.57 21.20
CA VAL A 218 -18.04 -38.47 22.67
C VAL A 218 -17.71 -37.06 23.14
N ASP A 219 -16.76 -36.40 22.48
CA ASP A 219 -16.33 -35.05 22.84
C ASP A 219 -16.05 -34.20 21.61
N VAL A 220 -16.85 -33.14 21.45
CA VAL A 220 -16.78 -32.21 20.33
C VAL A 220 -15.65 -31.20 20.58
N ASN A 221 -14.76 -31.06 19.60
CA ASN A 221 -13.65 -30.13 19.65
C ASN A 221 -13.64 -29.21 18.43
N LEU A 222 -13.37 -27.93 18.64
CA LEU A 222 -13.06 -27.04 17.54
C LEU A 222 -11.73 -27.48 16.89
N PRO A 223 -11.62 -27.54 15.54
CA PRO A 223 -10.37 -27.93 14.89
C PRO A 223 -9.18 -27.08 15.38
N LYS A 224 -8.00 -27.68 15.52
CA LYS A 224 -6.83 -26.99 16.06
C LYS A 224 -6.16 -26.10 15.00
N THR A 225 -6.12 -26.57 13.75
CA THR A 225 -5.49 -25.83 12.66
C THR A 225 -6.28 -24.58 12.28
N ARG A 226 -5.61 -23.57 11.71
CA ARG A 226 -6.28 -22.35 11.25
C ARG A 226 -7.22 -22.63 10.06
N LEU A 227 -6.85 -23.55 9.18
CA LEU A 227 -7.64 -23.94 8.01
C LEU A 227 -8.89 -24.73 8.42
N GLY A 228 -8.75 -25.68 9.35
CA GLY A 228 -9.90 -26.41 9.91
C GLY A 228 -10.88 -25.47 10.60
N ARG A 229 -10.40 -24.48 11.37
CA ARG A 229 -11.25 -23.47 12.03
C ARG A 229 -11.97 -22.56 11.06
N ALA A 230 -11.31 -22.09 10.02
CA ALA A 230 -11.95 -21.26 9.00
C ALA A 230 -13.07 -22.04 8.27
N GLN A 231 -12.85 -23.32 7.99
CA GLN A 231 -13.89 -24.20 7.45
C GLN A 231 -15.04 -24.44 8.45
N ALA A 232 -14.75 -24.54 9.75
CA ALA A 232 -15.81 -24.63 10.78
C ALA A 232 -16.75 -23.41 10.70
N LEU A 233 -16.17 -22.21 10.60
CA LEU A 233 -16.91 -20.96 10.43
C LEU A 233 -17.69 -20.93 9.11
N GLU A 234 -17.08 -21.35 8.01
CA GLU A 234 -17.72 -21.46 6.69
C GLU A 234 -18.95 -22.39 6.75
N TYR A 235 -18.83 -23.57 7.37
CA TYR A 235 -19.92 -24.53 7.53
C TYR A 235 -21.04 -23.98 8.42
N ILE A 236 -20.72 -23.26 9.49
CA ILE A 236 -21.72 -22.56 10.31
C ILE A 236 -22.51 -21.57 9.42
N ARG A 237 -21.84 -20.71 8.65
CA ARG A 237 -22.50 -19.76 7.73
C ARG A 237 -23.34 -20.47 6.67
N ALA A 238 -22.76 -21.44 5.99
CA ALA A 238 -23.40 -22.11 4.85
C ALA A 238 -24.65 -22.90 5.29
N PHE A 239 -24.55 -23.71 6.35
CA PHE A 239 -25.67 -24.56 6.78
C PHE A 239 -26.73 -23.81 7.59
N LEU A 240 -26.33 -22.97 8.57
CA LEU A 240 -27.32 -22.30 9.43
C LEU A 240 -27.91 -21.05 8.83
N LEU A 241 -27.13 -20.27 8.04
CA LEU A 241 -27.67 -19.11 7.36
C LEU A 241 -28.14 -19.47 5.95
N GLY A 242 -27.22 -19.88 5.09
CA GLY A 242 -27.49 -20.15 3.67
C GLY A 242 -28.61 -21.17 3.44
N ARG A 243 -28.38 -22.44 3.81
CA ARG A 243 -29.32 -23.54 3.54
C ARG A 243 -30.66 -23.34 4.23
N MET A 244 -30.69 -22.77 5.43
CA MET A 244 -31.96 -22.48 6.14
C MET A 244 -32.77 -21.39 5.46
N ALA A 245 -32.14 -20.30 5.01
CA ALA A 245 -32.82 -19.24 4.29
C ALA A 245 -33.41 -19.75 2.96
N TRP A 246 -32.60 -20.47 2.19
CA TRP A 246 -33.01 -21.02 0.91
C TRP A 246 -34.05 -22.15 1.05
N SER A 247 -33.97 -22.98 2.08
CA SER A 247 -35.03 -23.95 2.44
C SER A 247 -36.36 -23.23 2.69
N ARG A 248 -36.37 -22.19 3.53
CA ARG A 248 -37.58 -21.40 3.82
C ARG A 248 -38.14 -20.69 2.58
N ALA A 249 -37.27 -20.22 1.69
CA ALA A 249 -37.67 -19.59 0.43
C ALA A 249 -38.18 -20.60 -0.63
N ASN A 250 -38.04 -21.91 -0.39
CA ASN A 250 -38.18 -22.98 -1.38
C ASN A 250 -37.25 -22.77 -2.58
N GLY A 251 -35.99 -22.40 -2.32
CA GLY A 251 -34.97 -22.09 -3.31
C GLY A 251 -33.64 -22.83 -3.13
N LEU A 252 -33.60 -23.84 -2.26
CA LEU A 252 -32.41 -24.67 -2.02
C LEU A 252 -32.07 -25.55 -3.23
N MET A 253 -30.91 -25.34 -3.85
CA MET A 253 -30.44 -26.10 -5.02
C MET A 253 -29.44 -27.21 -4.68
N LEU A 254 -28.98 -27.27 -3.43
CA LEU A 254 -27.95 -28.21 -2.99
C LEU A 254 -28.36 -28.85 -1.67
N ILE A 255 -28.38 -30.18 -1.66
CA ILE A 255 -28.27 -31.00 -0.44
C ILE A 255 -26.87 -31.61 -0.46
N SER A 256 -26.23 -31.67 0.70
CA SER A 256 -24.83 -32.10 0.77
C SER A 256 -24.69 -33.57 0.41
N GLY A 257 -23.76 -33.90 -0.48
CA GLY A 257 -23.44 -35.29 -0.84
C GLY A 257 -22.84 -36.13 0.29
N ALA A 258 -22.50 -35.53 1.44
CA ALA A 258 -22.06 -36.25 2.63
C ALA A 258 -23.23 -36.82 3.46
N PHE A 259 -24.42 -36.20 3.41
CA PHE A 259 -25.62 -36.69 4.08
C PHE A 259 -26.87 -35.99 3.53
N GLY A 260 -27.79 -36.75 2.95
CA GLY A 260 -29.06 -36.24 2.44
C GLY A 260 -30.08 -37.35 2.19
N ALA A 261 -31.36 -37.05 2.44
CA ALA A 261 -32.48 -37.93 2.11
C ALA A 261 -33.21 -37.46 0.85
N PHE A 262 -33.67 -38.41 0.05
CA PHE A 262 -34.39 -38.18 -1.19
C PHE A 262 -35.58 -39.14 -1.30
N ASP A 263 -36.64 -38.68 -1.95
CA ASP A 263 -37.74 -39.54 -2.36
C ASP A 263 -37.27 -40.51 -3.46
N ARG A 264 -37.34 -41.81 -3.20
CA ARG A 264 -36.81 -42.84 -4.09
C ARG A 264 -37.51 -42.84 -5.45
N GLU A 265 -38.83 -42.73 -5.45
CA GLU A 265 -39.66 -42.76 -6.65
C GLU A 265 -39.27 -41.61 -7.59
N ILE A 266 -39.15 -40.39 -7.05
CA ILE A 266 -38.75 -39.23 -7.85
C ILE A 266 -37.31 -39.37 -8.37
N VAL A 267 -36.39 -39.93 -7.57
CA VAL A 267 -35.00 -40.18 -8.02
C VAL A 267 -34.97 -41.19 -9.18
N LEU A 268 -35.74 -42.28 -9.10
CA LEU A 268 -35.86 -43.26 -10.18
C LEU A 268 -36.45 -42.62 -11.45
N GLN A 269 -37.51 -41.82 -11.32
CA GLN A 269 -38.13 -41.09 -12.43
C GLN A 269 -37.18 -40.07 -13.07
N CYS A 270 -36.24 -39.52 -12.28
CA CYS A 270 -35.21 -38.60 -12.77
C CYS A 270 -33.98 -39.31 -13.36
N GLY A 271 -33.86 -40.64 -13.21
CA GLY A 271 -32.76 -41.44 -13.73
C GLY A 271 -31.52 -41.51 -12.81
N GLY A 272 -31.67 -41.34 -11.50
CA GLY A 272 -30.55 -41.47 -10.55
C GLY A 272 -29.51 -40.35 -10.63
N TYR A 273 -28.34 -40.54 -10.00
CA TYR A 273 -27.19 -39.64 -10.07
C TYR A 273 -26.53 -39.66 -11.46
N ASP A 274 -26.18 -38.48 -11.97
CA ASP A 274 -25.52 -38.30 -13.27
C ASP A 274 -24.01 -38.63 -13.18
N HIS A 275 -23.50 -39.44 -14.11
CA HIS A 275 -22.09 -39.85 -14.19
C HIS A 275 -21.19 -38.80 -14.84
N ASP A 276 -21.76 -37.90 -15.63
CA ASP A 276 -21.05 -36.86 -16.39
C ASP A 276 -20.87 -35.57 -15.58
N THR A 277 -21.03 -35.62 -14.25
CA THR A 277 -20.78 -34.46 -13.40
C THR A 277 -20.00 -34.84 -12.15
N VAL A 278 -19.13 -33.94 -11.72
CA VAL A 278 -18.40 -34.03 -10.45
C VAL A 278 -19.15 -33.37 -9.28
N GLY A 279 -20.31 -32.76 -9.53
CA GLY A 279 -21.22 -32.17 -8.53
C GLY A 279 -22.54 -32.92 -8.49
N GLU A 280 -22.48 -34.25 -8.39
CA GLU A 280 -23.62 -35.16 -8.55
C GLU A 280 -24.78 -34.88 -7.57
N ASP A 281 -24.47 -34.39 -6.38
CA ASP A 281 -25.42 -34.05 -5.32
C ASP A 281 -26.23 -32.79 -5.65
N MET A 282 -25.58 -31.75 -6.18
CA MET A 282 -26.24 -30.54 -6.66
C MET A 282 -27.10 -30.83 -7.89
N GLU A 283 -26.54 -31.55 -8.85
CA GLU A 283 -27.19 -31.84 -10.13
C GLU A 283 -28.50 -32.59 -9.91
N LEU A 284 -28.49 -33.65 -9.09
CA LEU A 284 -29.68 -34.45 -8.80
C LEU A 284 -30.80 -33.58 -8.20
N VAL A 285 -30.48 -32.74 -7.21
CA VAL A 285 -31.47 -31.84 -6.59
C VAL A 285 -32.06 -30.90 -7.62
N VAL A 286 -31.23 -30.28 -8.47
CA VAL A 286 -31.71 -29.35 -9.51
C VAL A 286 -32.60 -30.07 -10.53
N ARG A 287 -32.21 -31.28 -10.95
CA ARG A 287 -32.98 -32.11 -11.89
C ARG A 287 -34.30 -32.59 -11.32
N MET A 288 -34.33 -33.09 -10.08
CA MET A 288 -35.57 -33.48 -9.40
C MET A 288 -36.55 -32.30 -9.30
N ARG A 289 -36.05 -31.13 -8.91
CA ARG A 289 -36.89 -29.91 -8.82
C ARG A 289 -37.40 -29.46 -10.18
N ARG A 290 -36.56 -29.53 -11.22
CA ARG A 290 -36.94 -29.23 -12.60
C ARG A 290 -38.04 -30.20 -13.07
N TYR A 291 -37.87 -31.50 -12.84
CA TYR A 291 -38.85 -32.53 -13.14
C TYR A 291 -40.21 -32.22 -12.48
N MET A 292 -40.22 -31.91 -11.18
CA MET A 292 -41.47 -31.55 -10.48
C MET A 292 -42.15 -30.31 -11.08
N HIS A 293 -41.38 -29.31 -11.53
CA HIS A 293 -41.94 -28.16 -12.24
C HIS A 293 -42.53 -28.53 -13.60
N GLU A 294 -41.84 -29.38 -14.37
CA GLU A 294 -42.29 -29.84 -15.69
C GLU A 294 -43.55 -30.70 -15.59
N GLN A 295 -43.66 -31.53 -14.54
CA GLN A 295 -44.85 -32.31 -14.21
C GLN A 295 -45.93 -31.52 -13.46
N LYS A 296 -45.68 -30.25 -13.12
CA LYS A 296 -46.59 -29.37 -12.34
C LYS A 296 -47.00 -29.95 -10.97
N LEU A 297 -46.12 -30.71 -10.34
CA LEU A 297 -46.34 -31.29 -9.02
C LEU A 297 -45.86 -30.33 -7.92
N ALA A 298 -46.64 -30.20 -6.86
CA ALA A 298 -46.28 -29.37 -5.71
C ALA A 298 -45.22 -30.06 -4.85
N TYR A 299 -44.07 -29.40 -4.67
CA TYR A 299 -42.92 -29.99 -3.98
C TYR A 299 -42.21 -29.00 -3.03
N LYS A 300 -41.41 -29.55 -2.13
CA LYS A 300 -40.46 -28.82 -1.28
C LYS A 300 -39.13 -29.55 -1.15
N VAL A 301 -38.07 -28.77 -1.03
CA VAL A 301 -36.73 -29.24 -0.64
C VAL A 301 -36.36 -28.55 0.66
N VAL A 302 -36.08 -29.33 1.70
CA VAL A 302 -35.98 -28.84 3.08
C VAL A 302 -34.56 -29.08 3.63
N ASN A 303 -34.12 -28.19 4.50
CA ASN A 303 -32.94 -28.41 5.34
C ASN A 303 -33.33 -28.19 6.81
N ILE A 304 -32.91 -29.09 7.69
CA ILE A 304 -33.12 -28.93 9.14
C ILE A 304 -31.88 -28.33 9.82
N PRO A 305 -32.04 -27.50 10.87
CA PRO A 305 -30.93 -26.78 11.50
C PRO A 305 -30.16 -27.61 12.55
N VAL A 306 -30.34 -28.93 12.58
CA VAL A 306 -29.75 -29.84 13.59
C VAL A 306 -28.49 -30.49 13.04
N PRO A 307 -27.39 -30.57 13.81
CA PRO A 307 -26.22 -31.36 13.42
C PRO A 307 -26.62 -32.84 13.36
N LEU A 308 -26.60 -33.42 12.17
CA LEU A 308 -26.96 -34.83 11.95
C LEU A 308 -25.77 -35.69 11.55
N CYS A 309 -24.72 -35.07 11.01
CA CYS A 309 -23.61 -35.74 10.37
C CYS A 309 -22.31 -34.98 10.62
N TRP A 310 -21.23 -35.73 10.80
CA TRP A 310 -19.90 -35.22 11.06
C TRP A 310 -18.92 -35.75 10.03
N THR A 311 -18.17 -34.85 9.39
CA THR A 311 -17.21 -35.17 8.32
C THR A 311 -15.83 -34.66 8.67
N GLU A 312 -14.79 -35.30 8.13
CA GLU A 312 -13.44 -34.75 8.09
C GLU A 312 -13.34 -33.68 6.98
N VAL A 313 -12.65 -32.57 7.26
CA VAL A 313 -12.27 -31.57 6.25
C VAL A 313 -10.75 -31.52 6.06
N PRO A 314 -10.28 -31.13 4.86
CA PRO A 314 -8.85 -31.05 4.59
C PRO A 314 -8.18 -29.94 5.39
N GLU A 315 -7.11 -30.28 6.14
CA GLU A 315 -6.28 -29.32 6.86
C GLU A 315 -4.99 -28.93 6.08
N SER A 316 -4.83 -29.45 4.86
CA SER A 316 -3.76 -29.07 3.92
C SER A 316 -4.29 -28.17 2.81
N LYS A 317 -3.55 -27.09 2.48
CA LYS A 317 -3.91 -26.16 1.39
C LYS A 317 -4.01 -26.85 0.04
N GLU A 318 -3.17 -27.83 -0.24
CA GLU A 318 -3.17 -28.53 -1.52
C GLU A 318 -4.47 -29.33 -1.70
N ILE A 319 -4.83 -30.12 -0.68
CA ILE A 319 -6.03 -30.95 -0.69
C ILE A 319 -7.29 -30.07 -0.70
N LEU A 320 -7.31 -29.00 0.09
CA LEU A 320 -8.40 -28.03 0.08
C LEU A 320 -8.56 -27.35 -1.30
N THR A 321 -7.46 -27.05 -2.00
CA THR A 321 -7.53 -26.52 -3.37
C THR A 321 -8.20 -27.51 -4.33
N LYS A 322 -7.84 -28.80 -4.25
CA LYS A 322 -8.46 -29.87 -5.06
C LYS A 322 -9.96 -29.99 -4.77
N GLN A 323 -10.35 -29.91 -3.49
CA GLN A 323 -11.75 -29.93 -3.08
C GLN A 323 -12.55 -28.73 -3.63
N ARG A 324 -12.06 -27.50 -3.42
CA ARG A 324 -12.73 -26.28 -3.90
C ARG A 324 -12.82 -26.21 -5.42
N ASN A 325 -11.80 -26.71 -6.11
CA ASN A 325 -11.81 -26.86 -7.56
C ASN A 325 -12.94 -27.79 -8.04
N ARG A 326 -13.11 -28.96 -7.38
CA ARG A 326 -14.22 -29.89 -7.68
C ARG A 326 -15.58 -29.22 -7.46
N TRP A 327 -15.77 -28.54 -6.33
CA TRP A 327 -17.04 -27.87 -6.02
C TRP A 327 -17.40 -26.80 -7.04
N MET A 328 -16.42 -25.99 -7.45
CA MET A 328 -16.62 -24.98 -8.50
C MET A 328 -16.97 -25.62 -9.84
N ARG A 329 -16.24 -26.66 -10.27
CA ARG A 329 -16.56 -27.37 -11.53
C ARG A 329 -17.94 -28.00 -11.52
N GLY A 330 -18.31 -28.70 -10.45
CA GLY A 330 -19.64 -29.30 -10.29
C GLY A 330 -20.77 -28.27 -10.30
N THR A 331 -20.52 -27.08 -9.72
CA THR A 331 -21.45 -25.95 -9.78
C THR A 331 -21.64 -25.47 -11.22
N ILE A 332 -20.54 -25.25 -11.97
CA ILE A 332 -20.58 -24.80 -13.37
C ILE A 332 -21.28 -25.83 -14.25
N GLU A 333 -20.93 -27.11 -14.13
CA GLU A 333 -21.55 -28.23 -14.86
C GLU A 333 -23.07 -28.28 -14.65
N THR A 334 -23.51 -28.20 -13.39
CA THR A 334 -24.93 -28.24 -13.03
C THR A 334 -25.68 -27.06 -13.62
N LEU A 335 -25.16 -25.84 -13.46
CA LEU A 335 -25.77 -24.64 -14.05
C LEU A 335 -25.82 -24.76 -15.58
N TRP A 336 -24.73 -25.19 -16.22
CA TRP A 336 -24.67 -25.31 -17.67
C TRP A 336 -25.65 -26.34 -18.25
N LYS A 337 -25.75 -27.52 -17.61
CA LYS A 337 -26.72 -28.58 -17.96
C LYS A 337 -28.16 -28.09 -17.82
N HIS A 338 -28.46 -27.32 -16.77
CA HIS A 338 -29.81 -26.83 -16.47
C HIS A 338 -30.04 -25.36 -16.84
N ARG A 339 -29.30 -24.82 -17.83
CA ARG A 339 -29.38 -23.40 -18.25
C ARG A 339 -30.76 -22.93 -18.70
N ILE A 340 -31.65 -23.85 -19.06
CA ILE A 340 -33.06 -23.56 -19.37
C ILE A 340 -33.82 -22.92 -18.19
N LEU A 341 -33.32 -23.09 -16.97
CA LEU A 341 -33.87 -22.49 -15.76
C LEU A 341 -33.54 -21.00 -15.65
N PHE A 342 -32.48 -20.51 -16.31
CA PHE A 342 -31.96 -19.16 -16.07
C PHE A 342 -32.96 -18.07 -16.45
N PHE A 343 -33.43 -17.31 -15.45
CA PHE A 343 -34.47 -16.28 -15.59
C PHE A 343 -35.73 -16.75 -16.32
N ASN A 344 -36.04 -18.05 -16.20
CA ASN A 344 -37.21 -18.62 -16.84
C ASN A 344 -38.40 -18.65 -15.86
N PRO A 345 -39.45 -17.83 -16.09
CA PRO A 345 -40.57 -17.73 -15.16
C PRO A 345 -41.40 -19.02 -15.06
N LYS A 346 -41.31 -19.93 -16.03
CA LYS A 346 -42.00 -21.24 -15.99
C LYS A 346 -41.58 -22.10 -14.79
N TYR A 347 -40.36 -21.89 -14.30
CA TYR A 347 -39.80 -22.62 -13.15
C TYR A 347 -39.92 -21.82 -11.84
N GLY A 348 -40.75 -20.77 -11.81
CA GLY A 348 -41.03 -19.98 -10.61
C GLY A 348 -39.77 -19.49 -9.89
N LYS A 349 -39.70 -19.68 -8.56
CA LYS A 349 -38.57 -19.24 -7.73
C LYS A 349 -37.25 -19.93 -8.10
N LEU A 350 -37.30 -21.18 -8.57
CA LEU A 350 -36.09 -21.91 -8.98
C LEU A 350 -35.40 -21.20 -10.14
N GLY A 351 -36.16 -20.81 -11.16
CA GLY A 351 -35.62 -20.12 -12.33
C GLY A 351 -35.39 -18.61 -12.16
N MET A 352 -36.25 -17.94 -11.38
CA MET A 352 -36.20 -16.48 -11.24
C MET A 352 -35.34 -15.98 -10.07
N MET A 353 -35.06 -16.80 -9.06
CA MET A 353 -34.31 -16.39 -7.87
C MET A 353 -33.12 -17.31 -7.58
N SER A 354 -33.35 -18.61 -7.43
CA SER A 354 -32.31 -19.55 -7.02
C SER A 354 -31.20 -19.68 -8.05
N TYR A 355 -31.56 -19.98 -9.31
CA TYR A 355 -30.58 -20.15 -10.36
C TYR A 355 -29.75 -18.86 -10.58
N PRO A 356 -30.36 -17.66 -10.73
CA PRO A 356 -29.60 -16.41 -10.85
C PRO A 356 -28.66 -16.15 -9.67
N TYR A 357 -29.07 -16.44 -8.43
CA TYR A 357 -28.20 -16.30 -7.27
C TYR A 357 -26.93 -17.17 -7.41
N TRP A 358 -27.10 -18.46 -7.71
CA TRP A 358 -25.97 -19.38 -7.89
C TRP A 358 -25.08 -18.97 -9.08
N PHE A 359 -25.67 -18.42 -10.13
CA PHE A 359 -24.91 -17.91 -11.28
C PHE A 359 -24.08 -16.67 -10.92
N PHE A 360 -24.67 -15.63 -10.34
CA PHE A 360 -23.98 -14.35 -10.11
C PHE A 360 -23.08 -14.34 -8.88
N PHE A 361 -23.45 -15.03 -7.79
CA PHE A 361 -22.72 -14.94 -6.52
C PHE A 361 -21.82 -16.14 -6.24
N GLU A 362 -22.27 -17.36 -6.55
CA GLU A 362 -21.47 -18.57 -6.30
C GLU A 362 -20.48 -18.84 -7.45
N PHE A 363 -20.96 -18.83 -8.71
CA PHE A 363 -20.11 -19.04 -9.89
C PHE A 363 -19.29 -17.79 -10.27
N LEU A 364 -19.94 -16.66 -10.55
CA LEU A 364 -19.24 -15.45 -11.01
C LEU A 364 -18.50 -14.70 -9.89
N GLY A 365 -18.86 -14.91 -8.62
CA GLY A 365 -18.28 -14.20 -7.48
C GLY A 365 -16.74 -14.21 -7.46
N PRO A 366 -16.09 -15.38 -7.48
CA PRO A 366 -14.62 -15.47 -7.50
C PRO A 366 -13.98 -14.79 -8.71
N ILE A 367 -14.65 -14.77 -9.87
CA ILE A 367 -14.16 -14.13 -11.09
C ILE A 367 -14.21 -12.61 -10.95
N ILE A 368 -15.35 -12.08 -10.48
CA ILE A 368 -15.56 -10.64 -10.25
C ILE A 368 -14.54 -10.12 -9.23
N GLU A 369 -14.35 -10.83 -8.11
CA GLU A 369 -13.36 -10.45 -7.10
C GLU A 369 -11.92 -10.46 -7.64
N TYR A 370 -11.55 -11.50 -8.40
CA TYR A 370 -10.22 -11.60 -9.00
C TYR A 370 -9.93 -10.49 -10.01
N ILE A 371 -10.90 -10.18 -10.88
CA ILE A 371 -10.81 -9.05 -11.82
C ILE A 371 -10.74 -7.73 -11.05
N GLY A 372 -11.49 -7.58 -9.96
CA GLY A 372 -11.44 -6.40 -9.09
C GLY A 372 -10.04 -6.13 -8.53
N TRP A 373 -9.33 -7.18 -8.11
CA TRP A 373 -7.92 -7.05 -7.69
C TRP A 373 -6.99 -6.60 -8.81
N ILE A 374 -7.16 -7.11 -10.03
CA ILE A 374 -6.36 -6.68 -11.18
C ILE A 374 -6.62 -5.20 -11.50
N ILE A 375 -7.90 -4.81 -11.55
CA ILE A 375 -8.31 -3.42 -11.80
C ILE A 375 -7.76 -2.51 -10.72
N PHE A 376 -7.84 -2.88 -9.44
CA PHE A 376 -7.27 -2.11 -8.34
C PHE A 376 -5.77 -1.82 -8.55
N VAL A 377 -4.98 -2.84 -8.92
CA VAL A 377 -3.54 -2.66 -9.19
C VAL A 377 -3.32 -1.69 -10.35
N VAL A 378 -4.10 -1.81 -11.43
CA VAL A 378 -4.02 -0.87 -12.56
C VAL A 378 -4.35 0.56 -12.14
N LEU A 379 -5.45 0.76 -11.41
CA LEU A 379 -5.86 2.09 -10.95
C LEU A 379 -4.86 2.72 -9.97
N PHE A 380 -4.22 1.89 -9.14
CA PHE A 380 -3.18 2.31 -8.21
C PHE A 380 -1.99 2.94 -8.95
N PHE A 381 -1.47 2.24 -9.96
CA PHE A 381 -0.34 2.75 -10.75
C PHE A 381 -0.68 3.94 -11.63
N LEU A 382 -1.95 4.08 -12.03
CA LEU A 382 -2.44 5.24 -12.79
C LEU A 382 -2.74 6.46 -11.89
N GLY A 383 -2.67 6.33 -10.57
CA GLY A 383 -3.02 7.42 -9.64
C GLY A 383 -4.51 7.80 -9.65
N LEU A 384 -5.38 6.90 -10.11
CA LEU A 384 -6.82 7.15 -10.27
C LEU A 384 -7.65 6.72 -9.05
N ILE A 385 -7.00 6.22 -8.00
CA ILE A 385 -7.70 5.78 -6.77
C ILE A 385 -8.02 6.99 -5.90
N ASN A 386 -9.31 7.19 -5.64
CA ASN A 386 -9.76 8.08 -4.59
C ASN A 386 -9.60 7.40 -3.22
N TRP A 387 -8.50 7.69 -2.52
CA TRP A 387 -8.20 7.10 -1.21
C TRP A 387 -9.23 7.45 -0.14
N HIS A 388 -9.85 8.63 -0.20
CA HIS A 388 -10.89 9.05 0.74
C HIS A 388 -12.15 8.17 0.66
N ILE A 389 -12.48 7.63 -0.52
CA ILE A 389 -13.61 6.70 -0.70
C ILE A 389 -13.16 5.25 -0.48
N PHE A 390 -11.96 4.90 -0.96
CA PHE A 390 -11.46 3.54 -0.95
C PHE A 390 -11.37 2.95 0.47
N PHE A 391 -10.70 3.64 1.41
CA PHE A 391 -10.49 3.10 2.76
C PHE A 391 -11.81 2.92 3.53
N PRO A 392 -12.75 3.89 3.57
CA PRO A 392 -14.05 3.68 4.21
C PRO A 392 -14.87 2.57 3.55
N LEU A 393 -14.90 2.48 2.22
CA LEU A 393 -15.65 1.44 1.52
C LEU A 393 -15.06 0.04 1.80
N MET A 394 -13.73 -0.10 1.75
CA MET A 394 -13.05 -1.34 2.10
C MET A 394 -13.32 -1.73 3.55
N ALA A 395 -13.20 -0.79 4.49
CA ALA A 395 -13.50 -1.03 5.90
C ALA A 395 -14.96 -1.47 6.10
N PHE A 396 -15.91 -0.82 5.42
CA PHE A 396 -17.32 -1.16 5.48
C PHE A 396 -17.60 -2.59 4.98
N VAL A 397 -17.06 -2.97 3.82
CA VAL A 397 -17.24 -4.32 3.26
C VAL A 397 -16.63 -5.39 4.17
N LEU A 398 -15.42 -5.14 4.69
CA LEU A 398 -14.75 -6.07 5.61
C LEU A 398 -15.51 -6.22 6.92
N LEU A 399 -15.92 -5.10 7.53
CA LEU A 399 -16.71 -5.10 8.76
C LEU A 399 -18.04 -5.81 8.56
N TYR A 400 -18.72 -5.59 7.43
CA TYR A 400 -19.95 -6.29 7.10
C TYR A 400 -19.75 -7.81 7.05
N GLY A 401 -18.70 -8.29 6.37
CA GLY A 401 -18.39 -9.73 6.31
C GLY A 401 -18.03 -10.35 7.67
N ILE A 402 -17.29 -9.60 8.50
CA ILE A 402 -16.96 -10.01 9.88
C ILE A 402 -18.24 -10.07 10.72
N LEU A 403 -19.09 -9.04 10.68
CA LEU A 403 -20.36 -9.00 11.39
C LEU A 403 -21.30 -10.11 10.94
N TYR A 404 -21.36 -10.42 9.65
CA TYR A 404 -22.14 -11.53 9.13
C TYR A 404 -21.67 -12.89 9.69
N SER A 405 -20.36 -13.07 9.81
CA SER A 405 -19.76 -14.27 10.40
C SER A 405 -20.00 -14.36 11.90
N ILE A 406 -19.89 -13.23 12.63
CA ILE A 406 -20.25 -13.14 14.05
C ILE A 406 -21.73 -13.47 14.25
N TYR A 407 -22.60 -12.93 13.40
CA TYR A 407 -24.04 -13.22 13.44
C TYR A 407 -24.32 -14.71 13.25
N ALA A 408 -23.61 -15.39 12.34
CA ALA A 408 -23.72 -16.84 12.16
C ALA A 408 -23.32 -17.62 13.43
N ILE A 409 -22.24 -17.20 14.11
CA ILE A 409 -21.80 -17.78 15.39
C ILE A 409 -22.86 -17.57 16.47
N LEU A 410 -23.44 -16.36 16.55
CA LEU A 410 -24.51 -16.07 17.52
C LEU A 410 -25.77 -16.92 17.27
N ILE A 411 -26.13 -17.15 16.01
CA ILE A 411 -27.24 -18.04 15.65
C ILE A 411 -26.96 -19.49 16.06
N ASP A 412 -25.72 -19.99 15.86
CA ASP A 412 -25.30 -21.31 16.33
C ASP A 412 -25.36 -21.44 17.85
N LEU A 413 -24.91 -20.42 18.58
CA LEU A 413 -24.99 -20.32 20.04
C LEU A 413 -26.43 -20.35 20.55
N MET A 414 -27.36 -19.69 19.85
CA MET A 414 -28.79 -19.66 20.22
C MET A 414 -29.55 -20.94 19.86
N THR A 415 -28.96 -21.84 19.06
CA THR A 415 -29.60 -23.09 18.63
C THR A 415 -29.07 -24.29 19.40
N TYR A 416 -27.92 -24.81 19.02
CA TYR A 416 -27.38 -26.07 19.56
C TYR A 416 -26.07 -25.88 20.34
N ASN A 417 -25.39 -24.73 20.18
CA ASN A 417 -24.10 -24.42 20.81
C ASN A 417 -23.12 -25.62 20.79
N VAL A 418 -22.82 -26.08 19.58
CA VAL A 418 -22.05 -27.32 19.37
C VAL A 418 -20.64 -27.20 19.97
N TYR A 419 -20.00 -26.03 19.83
CA TYR A 419 -18.68 -25.72 20.38
C TYR A 419 -18.78 -25.00 21.73
N HIS A 420 -19.00 -25.77 22.80
CA HIS A 420 -19.34 -25.25 24.14
C HIS A 420 -18.13 -25.05 25.07
N LYS A 421 -16.91 -25.42 24.68
CA LYS A 421 -15.73 -25.33 25.57
C LYS A 421 -15.29 -23.88 25.80
N LYS A 422 -14.79 -23.61 27.02
CA LYS A 422 -14.23 -22.30 27.38
C LYS A 422 -13.10 -21.94 26.41
N GLY A 423 -13.27 -20.86 25.66
CA GLY A 423 -12.30 -20.34 24.69
C GLY A 423 -12.60 -20.66 23.22
N ASP A 424 -13.58 -21.51 22.89
CA ASP A 424 -13.91 -21.81 21.49
C ASP A 424 -14.60 -20.62 20.79
N ILE A 425 -15.51 -19.93 21.49
CA ILE A 425 -16.18 -18.74 20.95
C ILE A 425 -15.21 -17.57 20.68
N PRO A 426 -14.31 -17.17 21.61
CA PRO A 426 -13.25 -16.21 21.29
C PRO A 426 -12.38 -16.62 20.10
N LYS A 427 -12.02 -17.90 19.98
CA LYS A 427 -11.26 -18.41 18.81
C LYS A 427 -12.05 -18.27 17.53
N LEU A 428 -13.36 -18.53 17.53
CA LEU A 428 -14.23 -18.36 16.36
C LEU A 428 -14.40 -16.89 15.97
N PHE A 429 -14.57 -15.97 16.92
CA PHE A 429 -14.59 -14.53 16.64
C PHE A 429 -13.26 -14.04 16.07
N PHE A 430 -12.14 -14.46 16.65
CA PHE A 430 -10.83 -14.16 16.11
C PHE A 430 -10.62 -14.75 14.71
N THR A 431 -11.14 -15.96 14.47
CA THR A 431 -11.13 -16.59 13.15
C THR A 431 -11.96 -15.76 12.16
N ALA A 432 -13.16 -15.30 12.53
CA ALA A 432 -14.00 -14.45 11.69
C ALA A 432 -13.31 -13.13 11.30
N PHE A 433 -12.52 -12.55 12.20
CA PHE A 433 -11.72 -11.36 11.91
C PHE A 433 -10.57 -11.63 10.91
N ILE A 434 -9.89 -12.77 11.03
CA ILE A 434 -8.70 -13.11 10.22
C ILE A 434 -9.05 -13.77 8.87
N GLU A 435 -10.18 -14.46 8.79
CA GLU A 435 -10.64 -15.24 7.64
C GLU A 435 -10.65 -14.43 6.32
N PRO A 436 -11.20 -13.19 6.26
CA PRO A 436 -11.19 -12.36 5.04
C PRO A 436 -9.80 -12.07 4.47
N PHE A 437 -8.76 -12.07 5.31
CA PHE A 437 -7.38 -11.74 4.91
C PHE A 437 -6.54 -12.96 4.54
N THR A 438 -6.96 -14.16 4.99
CA THR A 438 -6.09 -15.36 4.92
C THR A 438 -6.75 -16.57 4.26
N PHE A 439 -8.04 -16.80 4.50
CA PHE A 439 -8.77 -17.95 3.98
C PHE A 439 -9.60 -17.57 2.75
N HIS A 440 -10.37 -16.48 2.81
CA HIS A 440 -11.17 -16.00 1.68
C HIS A 440 -10.38 -15.80 0.39
N PRO A 441 -9.22 -15.09 0.37
CA PRO A 441 -8.47 -14.88 -0.87
C PRO A 441 -7.96 -16.19 -1.47
N PHE A 442 -7.65 -17.17 -0.60
CA PHE A 442 -7.25 -18.49 -1.02
C PHE A 442 -8.41 -19.27 -1.65
N VAL A 443 -9.62 -19.20 -1.06
CA VAL A 443 -10.83 -19.83 -1.62
C VAL A 443 -11.19 -19.21 -2.97
N VAL A 444 -11.12 -17.88 -3.10
CA VAL A 444 -11.33 -17.16 -4.37
C VAL A 444 -10.35 -17.65 -5.43
N MET A 445 -9.05 -17.72 -5.12
CA MET A 445 -8.05 -18.24 -6.03
C MET A 445 -8.30 -19.71 -6.43
N ALA A 446 -8.71 -20.56 -5.49
CA ALA A 446 -9.05 -21.95 -5.77
C ALA A 446 -10.31 -22.06 -6.67
N GLY A 447 -11.28 -21.17 -6.47
CA GLY A 447 -12.46 -21.03 -7.33
C GLY A 447 -12.09 -20.62 -8.76
N VAL A 448 -11.28 -19.57 -8.93
CA VAL A 448 -10.78 -19.14 -10.25
C VAL A 448 -10.01 -20.27 -10.95
N LYS A 449 -9.20 -21.04 -10.20
CA LYS A 449 -8.55 -22.24 -10.75
C LYS A 449 -9.57 -23.28 -11.21
N GLY A 450 -10.64 -23.51 -10.44
CA GLY A 450 -11.76 -24.39 -10.82
C GLY A 450 -12.43 -23.97 -12.12
N VAL A 451 -12.71 -22.67 -12.28
CA VAL A 451 -13.25 -22.09 -13.52
C VAL A 451 -12.29 -22.36 -14.69
N LYS A 452 -10.99 -22.09 -14.50
CA LYS A 452 -9.97 -22.35 -15.53
C LYS A 452 -9.90 -23.82 -15.92
N ASP A 453 -9.86 -24.73 -14.95
CA ASP A 453 -9.73 -26.17 -15.20
C ASP A 453 -10.99 -26.75 -15.88
N PHE A 454 -12.18 -26.20 -15.61
CA PHE A 454 -13.41 -26.53 -16.35
C PHE A 454 -13.25 -26.23 -17.84
N PHE A 455 -12.86 -25.00 -18.19
CA PHE A 455 -12.73 -24.59 -19.59
C PHE A 455 -11.55 -25.28 -20.31
N LEU A 456 -10.53 -25.71 -19.58
CA LEU A 456 -9.40 -26.47 -20.12
C LEU A 456 -9.63 -27.99 -20.21
N LYS A 457 -10.82 -28.48 -19.83
CA LYS A 457 -11.18 -29.92 -19.83
C LYS A 457 -10.17 -30.82 -19.09
N ASN A 458 -9.56 -30.31 -18.02
CA ASN A 458 -8.61 -31.11 -17.25
C ASN A 458 -9.37 -32.07 -16.31
N ASN A 459 -9.59 -33.30 -16.78
CA ASN A 459 -10.41 -34.31 -16.11
C ASN A 459 -9.62 -35.18 -15.09
N SER A 460 -8.35 -34.86 -14.83
CA SER A 460 -7.53 -35.68 -13.92
C SER A 460 -7.98 -35.56 -12.46
N TRP A 461 -8.31 -36.69 -11.85
CA TRP A 461 -8.57 -36.82 -10.41
C TRP A 461 -7.23 -36.95 -9.69
N GLY A 462 -6.99 -36.12 -8.67
CA GLY A 462 -5.86 -36.29 -7.76
C GLY A 462 -6.32 -37.05 -6.53
N GLU A 463 -5.57 -38.07 -6.09
CA GLU A 463 -5.86 -38.79 -4.85
C GLU A 463 -5.99 -37.82 -3.67
N MET A 464 -7.09 -37.91 -2.93
CA MET A 464 -7.32 -37.18 -1.69
C MET A 464 -6.91 -38.09 -0.53
N THR A 465 -5.70 -37.90 0.00
CA THR A 465 -5.27 -38.58 1.22
C THR A 465 -5.93 -37.91 2.44
N ARG A 466 -6.85 -38.61 3.10
CA ARG A 466 -7.44 -38.18 4.39
C ARG A 466 -6.54 -38.62 5.55
N GLN A 467 -6.60 -37.94 6.70
CA GLN A 467 -5.73 -38.28 7.84
C GLN A 467 -6.27 -39.46 8.67
N GLY A 468 -7.57 -39.75 8.56
CA GLY A 468 -8.23 -40.77 9.36
C GLY A 468 -8.45 -40.34 10.81
N PHE A 469 -9.32 -41.04 11.53
CA PHE A 469 -9.73 -40.67 12.90
C PHE A 469 -8.72 -41.08 13.99
N GLY A 470 -7.62 -41.74 13.63
CA GLY A 470 -6.53 -42.13 14.52
C GLY A 470 -5.54 -40.99 14.77
N GLY A 471 -5.69 -40.27 15.89
CA GLY A 471 -4.89 -39.08 16.20
C GLY A 471 -3.41 -39.36 16.47
N ASN A 472 -2.52 -38.94 15.58
CA ASN A 472 -1.11 -38.70 15.92
C ASN A 472 -0.98 -37.34 16.61
N GLN A 473 -0.76 -37.34 17.92
CA GLN A 473 -0.43 -36.14 18.69
C GLN A 473 0.98 -35.65 18.31
N ALA A 474 1.07 -34.61 17.48
CA ALA A 474 2.32 -33.89 17.28
C ALA A 474 2.76 -33.24 18.61
N LYS A 475 3.92 -33.66 19.15
CA LYS A 475 4.55 -33.01 20.32
C LYS A 475 4.76 -31.52 20.04
N GLU A 476 4.22 -30.65 20.88
CA GLU A 476 4.53 -29.22 20.83
C GLU A 476 6.01 -29.00 21.19
N LEU A 477 6.78 -28.46 20.23
CA LEU A 477 8.17 -28.05 20.43
C LEU A 477 8.25 -26.90 21.45
N SER A 478 9.27 -26.94 22.31
CA SER A 478 9.54 -25.85 23.27
C SER A 478 9.92 -24.55 22.54
N ILE A 479 9.75 -23.41 23.21
CA ILE A 479 10.09 -22.08 22.65
C ILE A 479 11.56 -22.05 22.21
N TRP A 480 12.48 -22.60 23.01
CA TRP A 480 13.90 -22.68 22.67
C TRP A 480 14.19 -23.55 21.44
N GLN A 481 13.48 -24.66 21.27
CA GLN A 481 13.61 -25.50 20.08
C GLN A 481 13.09 -24.76 18.83
N LYS A 482 11.97 -24.03 18.96
CA LYS A 482 11.42 -23.18 17.89
C LYS A 482 12.39 -22.06 17.50
N LEU A 483 13.00 -21.38 18.47
CA LEU A 483 14.00 -20.33 18.22
C LEU A 483 15.25 -20.89 17.53
N LYS A 484 15.78 -22.03 18.00
CA LYS A 484 16.94 -22.69 17.38
C LYS A 484 16.67 -23.10 15.92
N LEU A 485 15.52 -23.75 15.67
CA LEU A 485 15.09 -24.12 14.33
C LEU A 485 14.87 -22.88 13.45
N GLY A 486 14.28 -21.83 14.00
CA GLY A 486 14.11 -20.54 13.33
C GLY A 486 15.45 -19.90 12.95
N PHE A 487 16.46 -19.98 13.82
CA PHE A 487 17.78 -19.43 13.52
C PHE A 487 18.49 -20.22 12.42
N ILE A 488 18.45 -21.56 12.49
CA ILE A 488 18.98 -22.43 11.42
C ILE A 488 18.30 -22.09 10.08
N ASN A 489 16.98 -21.91 10.10
CA ASN A 489 16.21 -21.57 8.90
C ASN A 489 16.54 -20.16 8.37
N LEU A 490 16.73 -19.16 9.24
CA LEU A 490 17.21 -17.84 8.84
C LEU A 490 18.51 -17.97 8.05
N VAL A 491 19.53 -18.57 8.69
CA VAL A 491 20.88 -18.72 8.13
C VAL A 491 20.83 -19.44 6.77
N GLN A 492 20.10 -20.56 6.69
CA GLN A 492 19.99 -21.34 5.45
C GLN A 492 19.25 -20.62 4.33
N GLN A 493 18.19 -19.87 4.64
CA GLN A 493 17.33 -19.26 3.64
C GLN A 493 17.82 -17.87 3.20
N THR A 494 18.54 -17.12 4.04
CA THR A 494 18.91 -15.72 3.72
C THR A 494 20.33 -15.57 3.17
N THR A 495 21.26 -16.50 3.43
CA THR A 495 22.66 -16.28 3.06
C THR A 495 22.88 -15.96 1.58
N PHE A 496 22.33 -16.77 0.66
CA PHE A 496 22.61 -16.59 -0.76
C PHE A 496 21.98 -15.30 -1.29
N ILE A 497 20.75 -15.00 -0.87
CA ILE A 497 20.06 -13.77 -1.26
C ILE A 497 20.78 -12.53 -0.71
N SER A 498 21.36 -12.60 0.50
CA SER A 498 22.21 -11.53 1.06
C SER A 498 23.54 -11.37 0.31
N LEU A 499 24.15 -12.46 -0.19
CA LEU A 499 25.34 -12.39 -1.03
C LEU A 499 25.05 -11.75 -2.39
N VAL A 500 23.92 -12.09 -3.01
CA VAL A 500 23.46 -11.44 -4.24
C VAL A 500 23.23 -9.95 -4.00
N TYR A 501 22.62 -9.59 -2.87
CA TYR A 501 22.45 -8.19 -2.48
C TYR A 501 23.79 -7.47 -2.34
N LEU A 502 24.77 -8.04 -1.62
CA LEU A 502 26.11 -7.47 -1.51
C LEU A 502 26.79 -7.28 -2.87
N LEU A 503 26.68 -8.27 -3.76
CA LEU A 503 27.25 -8.20 -5.10
C LEU A 503 26.60 -7.07 -5.91
N LEU A 504 25.27 -7.00 -5.93
CA LEU A 504 24.54 -5.95 -6.65
C LEU A 504 24.81 -4.56 -6.07
N PHE A 505 24.90 -4.44 -4.75
CA PHE A 505 25.23 -3.18 -4.10
C PHE A 505 26.67 -2.76 -4.39
N GLY A 506 27.63 -3.69 -4.35
CA GLY A 506 29.01 -3.45 -4.76
C GLY A 506 29.15 -3.04 -6.24
N LEU A 507 28.39 -3.67 -7.13
CA LEU A 507 28.29 -3.25 -8.54
C LEU A 507 27.71 -1.83 -8.67
N SER A 508 26.74 -1.47 -7.82
CA SER A 508 26.20 -0.10 -7.81
C SER A 508 27.25 0.93 -7.35
N SER A 509 28.16 0.58 -6.43
CA SER A 509 29.29 1.44 -6.05
C SER A 509 30.29 1.63 -7.20
N ILE A 510 30.54 0.59 -8.00
CA ILE A 510 31.39 0.68 -9.19
C ILE A 510 30.74 1.59 -10.23
N LEU A 511 29.43 1.42 -10.45
CA LEU A 511 28.66 2.29 -11.34
C LEU A 511 28.66 3.74 -10.83
N GLU A 512 28.46 3.95 -9.54
CA GLU A 512 28.51 5.27 -8.88
C GLU A 512 29.83 5.97 -9.18
N PHE A 513 30.96 5.27 -8.96
CA PHE A 513 32.28 5.82 -9.26
C PHE A 513 32.47 6.13 -10.76
N TYR A 514 32.01 5.24 -11.64
CA TYR A 514 32.09 5.46 -13.09
C TYR A 514 31.29 6.70 -13.53
N LEU A 515 30.08 6.89 -12.98
CA LEU A 515 29.24 8.06 -13.26
C LEU A 515 29.87 9.37 -12.78
N TYR A 516 30.71 9.32 -11.74
CA TYR A 516 31.42 10.49 -11.22
C TYR A 516 32.74 10.76 -11.94
N GLN A 517 33.30 9.79 -12.66
CA GLN A 517 34.58 9.92 -13.35
C GLN A 517 34.55 11.03 -14.43
N GLU A 518 33.40 11.30 -15.04
CA GLU A 518 33.21 12.45 -15.96
C GLU A 518 33.21 13.82 -15.25
N ASN A 519 32.97 13.83 -13.93
CA ASN A 519 32.85 15.03 -13.11
C ASN A 519 34.10 15.35 -12.29
N LEU A 520 35.05 14.40 -12.20
CA LEU A 520 36.27 14.50 -11.40
C LEU A 520 37.44 15.05 -12.24
N THR A 521 37.93 16.24 -11.89
CA THR A 521 39.09 16.89 -12.52
C THR A 521 40.41 16.57 -11.82
N THR A 522 40.40 15.76 -10.75
CA THR A 522 41.55 15.52 -9.86
C THR A 522 42.25 14.18 -10.11
N THR A 523 43.56 14.14 -9.83
CA THR A 523 44.50 13.05 -10.10
C THR A 523 44.49 11.89 -9.07
N SER A 524 43.59 11.89 -8.08
CA SER A 524 43.57 10.93 -6.94
C SER A 524 42.49 9.83 -7.04
N ASN A 525 42.20 9.33 -8.24
CA ASN A 525 41.05 8.45 -8.52
C ASN A 525 41.00 7.10 -7.77
N GLN A 526 42.13 6.49 -7.42
CA GLN A 526 42.14 5.15 -6.80
C GLN A 526 41.76 5.15 -5.31
N THR A 527 42.24 6.13 -4.54
CA THR A 527 41.93 6.26 -3.12
C THR A 527 40.46 6.64 -2.91
N LEU A 528 39.95 7.57 -3.74
CA LEU A 528 38.54 7.98 -3.73
C LEU A 528 37.58 6.80 -3.99
N PHE A 529 37.93 5.92 -4.95
CA PHE A 529 37.14 4.72 -5.21
C PHE A 529 37.11 3.78 -4.01
N PHE A 530 38.27 3.52 -3.40
CA PHE A 530 38.38 2.61 -2.28
C PHE A 530 37.55 3.09 -1.08
N ASP A 531 37.65 4.37 -0.74
CA ASP A 531 36.88 4.97 0.36
C ASP A 531 35.37 4.88 0.09
N LEU A 532 34.92 5.28 -1.10
CA LEU A 532 33.51 5.16 -1.51
C LEU A 532 33.01 3.70 -1.42
N PHE A 533 33.82 2.76 -1.93
CA PHE A 533 33.47 1.35 -1.93
C PHE A 533 33.34 0.81 -0.50
N VAL A 534 34.27 1.16 0.39
CA VAL A 534 34.23 0.76 1.81
C VAL A 534 32.98 1.32 2.49
N HIS A 535 32.70 2.62 2.36
CA HIS A 535 31.50 3.23 2.96
C HIS A 535 30.20 2.56 2.49
N ASN A 536 30.07 2.27 1.19
CA ASN A 536 28.89 1.59 0.64
C ASN A 536 28.79 0.12 1.09
N ILE A 537 29.90 -0.60 1.21
CA ILE A 537 29.90 -1.99 1.69
C ILE A 537 29.55 -2.07 3.18
N VAL A 538 30.03 -1.14 4.01
CA VAL A 538 29.64 -1.05 5.43
C VAL A 538 28.12 -0.86 5.54
N PHE A 539 27.54 0.09 4.80
CA PHE A 539 26.09 0.29 4.77
C PHE A 539 25.32 -0.98 4.32
N ALA A 540 25.82 -1.69 3.31
CA ALA A 540 25.20 -2.92 2.84
C ALA A 540 25.23 -4.02 3.92
N LEU A 541 26.33 -4.15 4.67
CA LEU A 541 26.44 -5.10 5.78
C LEU A 541 25.46 -4.75 6.91
N ASP A 542 25.37 -3.49 7.31
CA ASP A 542 24.43 -3.03 8.34
C ASP A 542 22.98 -3.33 7.94
N SER A 543 22.65 -3.08 6.67
CA SER A 543 21.34 -3.37 6.09
C SER A 543 20.99 -4.87 6.11
N ILE A 544 21.98 -5.76 5.88
CA ILE A 544 21.77 -7.21 5.94
C ILE A 544 21.33 -7.65 7.33
N PHE A 545 21.92 -7.08 8.38
CA PHE A 545 21.55 -7.39 9.75
C PHE A 545 20.09 -7.01 10.02
N VAL A 546 19.70 -5.77 9.72
CA VAL A 546 18.34 -5.26 9.94
C VAL A 546 17.30 -6.08 9.16
N VAL A 547 17.55 -6.34 7.88
CA VAL A 547 16.62 -7.11 7.03
C VAL A 547 16.51 -8.57 7.52
N SER A 548 17.62 -9.18 7.93
CA SER A 548 17.65 -10.54 8.47
C SER A 548 16.95 -10.65 9.82
N PHE A 549 17.06 -9.63 10.67
CA PHE A 549 16.35 -9.58 11.94
C PHE A 549 14.83 -9.54 11.75
N ILE A 550 14.33 -8.71 10.83
CA ILE A 550 12.90 -8.66 10.49
C ILE A 550 12.44 -9.99 9.87
N TYR A 551 13.24 -10.60 8.99
CA TYR A 551 12.95 -11.95 8.47
C TYR A 551 12.80 -12.97 9.59
N PHE A 552 13.70 -12.95 10.58
CA PHE A 552 13.68 -13.86 11.73
C PHE A 552 12.40 -13.72 12.57
N LEU A 553 11.87 -12.51 12.72
CA LEU A 553 10.59 -12.28 13.39
C LEU A 553 9.41 -12.75 12.52
N LEU A 554 9.40 -12.37 11.23
CA LEU A 554 8.30 -12.69 10.31
C LEU A 554 8.14 -14.18 10.06
N GLN A 555 9.20 -14.98 10.07
CA GLN A 555 9.09 -16.43 9.81
C GLN A 555 8.22 -17.17 10.85
N PHE A 556 8.14 -16.67 12.08
CA PHE A 556 7.26 -17.25 13.11
C PHE A 556 5.78 -16.97 12.84
N TYR A 557 5.48 -15.89 12.11
CA TYR A 557 4.13 -15.59 11.62
C TYR A 557 3.83 -16.32 10.31
N SER A 558 4.72 -16.19 9.31
CA SER A 558 4.64 -16.86 8.03
C SER A 558 5.97 -16.83 7.27
N ILE A 559 6.51 -18.01 6.98
CA ILE A 559 7.72 -18.15 6.18
C ILE A 559 7.58 -17.54 4.77
N SER A 560 6.39 -17.55 4.19
CA SER A 560 6.14 -16.97 2.87
C SER A 560 6.23 -15.45 2.90
N TRP A 561 5.73 -14.81 3.96
CA TRP A 561 5.86 -13.36 4.14
C TRP A 561 7.30 -12.96 4.44
N ALA A 562 8.02 -13.73 5.27
CA ALA A 562 9.45 -13.52 5.50
C ALA A 562 10.25 -13.53 4.18
N LYS A 563 9.98 -14.50 3.29
CA LYS A 563 10.61 -14.58 1.96
C LYS A 563 10.27 -13.39 1.05
N LYS A 564 9.01 -12.96 1.03
CA LYS A 564 8.60 -11.77 0.24
C LYS A 564 9.24 -10.49 0.79
N TRP A 565 9.32 -10.36 2.11
CA TRP A 565 9.91 -9.22 2.79
C TRP A 565 11.37 -9.00 2.35
N ILE A 566 12.22 -10.01 2.42
CA ILE A 566 13.65 -9.83 2.08
C ILE A 566 13.87 -9.54 0.59
N VAL A 567 13.06 -10.12 -0.31
CA VAL A 567 13.09 -9.76 -1.74
C VAL A 567 12.71 -8.29 -1.93
N PHE A 568 11.63 -7.86 -1.28
CA PHE A 568 11.17 -6.48 -1.33
C PHE A 568 12.22 -5.52 -0.75
N ALA A 569 12.73 -5.80 0.45
CA ALA A 569 13.67 -4.95 1.16
C ALA A 569 14.98 -4.75 0.39
N TYR A 570 15.58 -5.82 -0.14
CA TYR A 570 16.80 -5.69 -0.94
C TYR A 570 16.57 -5.01 -2.28
N SER A 571 15.44 -5.26 -2.94
CA SER A 571 15.08 -4.53 -4.17
C SER A 571 14.90 -3.04 -3.90
N PHE A 572 14.20 -2.70 -2.82
CA PHE A 572 13.96 -1.34 -2.39
C PHE A 572 15.26 -0.60 -2.04
N LEU A 573 16.17 -1.23 -1.30
CA LEU A 573 17.46 -0.64 -0.93
C LEU A 573 18.34 -0.35 -2.16
N ILE A 574 18.39 -1.28 -3.14
CA ILE A 574 19.15 -1.07 -4.38
C ILE A 574 18.55 0.07 -5.21
N ILE A 575 17.22 0.07 -5.39
CA ILE A 575 16.52 1.12 -6.15
C ILE A 575 16.72 2.49 -5.49
N SER A 576 16.56 2.56 -4.17
CA SER A 576 16.77 3.79 -3.40
C SER A 576 18.21 4.28 -3.56
N ASN A 577 19.21 3.38 -3.49
CA ASN A 577 20.61 3.77 -3.71
C ASN A 577 20.83 4.34 -5.11
N ILE A 578 20.28 3.71 -6.15
CA ILE A 578 20.39 4.22 -7.54
C ILE A 578 19.73 5.59 -7.68
N LEU A 579 18.56 5.81 -7.06
CA LEU A 579 17.88 7.11 -7.07
C LEU A 579 18.70 8.19 -6.34
N LEU A 580 19.29 7.85 -5.18
CA LEU A 580 20.14 8.75 -4.42
C LEU A 580 21.43 9.09 -5.18
N ILE A 581 22.04 8.12 -5.87
CA ILE A 581 23.18 8.35 -6.78
C ILE A 581 22.75 9.30 -7.90
N LYS A 582 21.58 9.09 -8.51
CA LYS A 582 21.09 9.96 -9.59
C LYS A 582 20.81 11.38 -9.10
N TYR A 583 20.22 11.52 -7.91
CA TYR A 583 20.02 12.81 -7.27
C TYR A 583 21.37 13.51 -7.04
N PHE A 584 22.32 12.83 -6.41
CA PHE A 584 23.65 13.38 -6.16
C PHE A 584 24.38 13.74 -7.45
N GLN A 585 24.29 12.92 -8.49
CA GLN A 585 24.87 13.21 -9.81
C GLN A 585 24.33 14.52 -10.40
N THR A 586 23.08 14.87 -10.07
CA THR A 586 22.39 16.05 -10.62
C THR A 586 22.61 17.29 -9.75
N THR A 587 22.53 17.15 -8.42
CA THR A 587 22.56 18.29 -7.48
C THR A 587 23.93 18.50 -6.83
N LEU A 588 24.82 17.51 -6.92
CA LEU A 588 26.11 17.43 -6.22
C LEU A 588 26.00 17.53 -4.69
N ASN A 589 24.78 17.36 -4.15
CA ASN A 589 24.47 17.42 -2.73
C ASN A 589 23.88 16.09 -2.25
N LEU A 590 24.18 15.71 -1.01
CA LEU A 590 23.58 14.56 -0.37
C LEU A 590 22.12 14.85 -0.04
N LEU A 591 21.20 13.94 -0.38
CA LEU A 591 19.80 14.06 0.03
C LEU A 591 19.67 13.59 1.48
N GLY A 592 19.10 14.41 2.34
CA GLY A 592 18.86 14.12 3.75
C GLY A 592 17.38 14.25 4.14
N SER A 593 17.12 14.69 5.37
CA SER A 593 15.79 14.91 5.94
C SER A 593 14.99 16.00 5.23
N ASP A 594 15.65 16.91 4.52
CA ASP A 594 15.02 17.96 3.70
C ASP A 594 13.91 17.43 2.77
N LEU A 595 13.99 16.15 2.35
CA LEU A 595 12.95 15.51 1.54
C LEU A 595 11.57 15.50 2.22
N PHE A 596 11.54 15.40 3.55
CA PHE A 596 10.32 15.30 4.34
C PHE A 596 9.69 16.65 4.67
N SER A 597 10.40 17.76 4.43
CA SER A 597 9.88 19.11 4.60
C SER A 597 8.92 19.50 3.48
N TYR A 598 9.05 18.89 2.30
CA TYR A 598 8.19 19.20 1.16
C TYR A 598 6.79 18.59 1.28
N THR A 599 5.78 19.36 0.87
CA THR A 599 4.43 18.82 0.69
C THR A 599 4.35 17.91 -0.54
N PHE A 600 3.32 17.05 -0.61
CA PHE A 600 3.13 16.17 -1.77
C PHE A 600 2.93 16.95 -3.08
N GLU A 601 2.25 18.10 -3.03
CA GLU A 601 2.05 18.95 -4.20
C GLU A 601 3.35 19.62 -4.65
N GLU A 602 4.20 20.06 -3.72
CA GLU A 602 5.54 20.57 -4.02
C GLU A 602 6.42 19.49 -4.65
N LEU A 603 6.46 18.29 -4.07
CA LEU A 603 7.22 17.17 -4.64
C LEU A 603 6.73 16.85 -6.06
N LYS A 604 5.42 16.90 -6.30
CA LYS A 604 4.83 16.69 -7.63
C LYS A 604 5.23 17.78 -8.61
N LEU A 605 5.28 19.04 -8.16
CA LEU A 605 5.72 20.18 -8.97
C LEU A 605 7.21 20.08 -9.31
N ILE A 606 8.07 19.79 -8.32
CA ILE A 606 9.51 19.60 -8.48
C ILE A 606 9.80 18.43 -9.42
N ILE A 607 9.18 17.28 -9.19
CA ILE A 607 9.35 16.08 -10.00
C ILE A 607 8.77 16.30 -11.41
N GLY A 608 7.66 17.02 -11.55
CA GLY A 608 7.07 17.40 -12.83
C GLY A 608 8.00 18.28 -13.65
N ALA A 609 8.56 19.33 -13.05
CA ALA A 609 9.52 20.26 -13.68
C ALA A 609 10.81 19.56 -14.13
N SER A 610 11.26 18.54 -13.40
CA SER A 610 12.45 17.76 -13.75
C SER A 610 12.29 16.89 -15.00
N GLY A 611 11.06 16.62 -15.46
CA GLY A 611 10.77 15.73 -16.59
C GLY A 611 11.03 14.24 -16.32
N VAL A 612 11.32 13.86 -15.07
CA VAL A 612 11.65 12.49 -14.66
C VAL A 612 10.41 11.57 -14.72
N VAL A 613 9.20 12.09 -14.46
CA VAL A 613 7.97 11.30 -14.55
C VAL A 613 7.44 11.33 -15.98
N ASN A 614 7.88 10.35 -16.77
CA ASN A 614 7.33 10.06 -18.09
C ASN A 614 7.07 8.56 -18.22
N VAL A 615 6.23 8.18 -19.19
CA VAL A 615 5.82 6.78 -19.40
C VAL A 615 7.02 5.85 -19.59
N THR A 616 8.06 6.30 -20.29
CA THR A 616 9.29 5.54 -20.51
C THR A 616 10.02 5.22 -19.20
N ASN A 617 10.21 6.22 -18.34
CA ASN A 617 10.87 6.06 -17.05
C ASN A 617 10.07 5.17 -16.10
N ILE A 618 8.74 5.29 -16.11
CA ILE A 618 7.85 4.40 -15.34
C ILE A 618 7.99 2.94 -15.81
N LEU A 619 7.96 2.71 -17.13
CA LEU A 619 8.15 1.36 -17.70
C LEU A 619 9.54 0.79 -17.39
N LEU A 620 10.58 1.62 -17.43
CA LEU A 620 11.94 1.24 -17.04
C LEU A 620 12.03 0.90 -15.55
N SER A 621 11.41 1.67 -14.66
CA SER A 621 11.35 1.36 -13.23
C SER A 621 10.64 0.04 -12.97
N ILE A 622 9.51 -0.22 -13.64
CA ILE A 622 8.80 -1.51 -13.55
C ILE A 622 9.69 -2.66 -14.05
N ALA A 623 10.40 -2.47 -15.16
CA ALA A 623 11.33 -3.47 -15.69
C ALA A 623 12.48 -3.75 -14.72
N VAL A 624 13.08 -2.73 -14.12
CA VAL A 624 14.15 -2.87 -13.11
C VAL A 624 13.64 -3.62 -11.88
N ILE A 625 12.44 -3.27 -11.37
CA ILE A 625 11.80 -3.98 -10.25
C ILE A 625 11.56 -5.45 -10.62
N ALA A 626 11.06 -5.74 -11.82
CA ALA A 626 10.83 -7.10 -12.28
C ALA A 626 12.12 -7.91 -12.41
N ILE A 627 13.19 -7.31 -12.92
CA ILE A 627 14.52 -7.92 -13.05
C ILE A 627 15.09 -8.22 -11.66
N LEU A 628 15.13 -7.24 -10.74
CA LEU A 628 15.64 -7.42 -9.38
C LEU A 628 14.84 -8.49 -8.63
N THR A 629 13.51 -8.45 -8.72
CA THR A 629 12.63 -9.46 -8.13
C THR A 629 12.94 -10.84 -8.67
N THR A 630 13.16 -10.98 -9.99
CA THR A 630 13.51 -12.26 -10.62
C THR A 630 14.87 -12.77 -10.18
N ILE A 631 15.88 -11.90 -10.11
CA ILE A 631 17.22 -12.22 -9.61
C ILE A 631 17.16 -12.74 -8.17
N PHE A 632 16.45 -12.04 -7.29
CA PHE A 632 16.32 -12.43 -5.89
C PHE A 632 15.46 -13.70 -5.69
N ILE A 633 14.41 -13.90 -6.48
CA ILE A 633 13.64 -15.17 -6.51
C ILE A 633 14.53 -16.33 -6.97
N PHE A 634 15.38 -16.13 -7.97
CA PHE A 634 16.32 -17.15 -8.42
C PHE A 634 17.37 -17.45 -7.35
N GLY A 635 17.81 -16.42 -6.60
CA GLY A 635 18.71 -16.61 -5.45
C GLY A 635 18.16 -17.56 -4.39
N TYR A 636 16.84 -17.60 -4.20
CA TYR A 636 16.19 -18.59 -3.32
C TYR A 636 16.22 -20.04 -3.83
N ARG A 637 16.40 -20.23 -5.14
CA ARG A 637 16.39 -21.57 -5.75
C ARG A 637 17.77 -22.23 -5.73
N LEU A 638 18.83 -21.47 -5.50
CA LEU A 638 20.19 -21.96 -5.46
C LEU A 638 20.52 -22.59 -4.10
N LYS A 639 20.57 -23.92 -4.06
CA LYS A 639 20.95 -24.71 -2.88
C LYS A 639 22.44 -25.08 -2.96
N ILE A 640 23.31 -24.23 -2.42
CA ILE A 640 24.73 -24.54 -2.24
C ILE A 640 24.91 -25.36 -0.94
N ASN A 641 26.00 -26.11 -0.78
CA ASN A 641 26.29 -26.87 0.43
C ASN A 641 26.78 -25.92 1.55
N GLN A 642 25.90 -25.63 2.50
CA GLN A 642 25.82 -24.35 3.21
C GLN A 642 26.41 -24.33 4.63
N LYS A 643 27.52 -25.03 4.93
CA LYS A 643 28.11 -24.97 6.29
C LYS A 643 29.25 -23.96 6.49
N ILE A 644 29.91 -23.51 5.42
CA ILE A 644 31.21 -22.81 5.54
C ILE A 644 31.10 -21.27 5.34
N LEU A 645 30.11 -20.74 4.61
CA LEU A 645 30.01 -19.31 4.31
C LEU A 645 28.94 -18.52 5.10
N GLN A 646 28.03 -19.18 5.81
CA GLN A 646 26.78 -18.54 6.27
C GLN A 646 26.88 -17.79 7.60
N LEU A 647 27.56 -18.41 8.56
CA LEU A 647 27.74 -17.85 9.90
C LEU A 647 28.66 -16.62 9.91
N PRO A 648 29.77 -16.60 9.13
CA PRO A 648 30.64 -15.41 9.05
C PRO A 648 29.92 -14.17 8.54
N LEU A 649 29.04 -14.30 7.53
CA LEU A 649 28.35 -13.14 6.95
C LEU A 649 27.38 -12.49 7.95
N ILE A 650 26.59 -13.29 8.65
CA ILE A 650 25.65 -12.77 9.65
C ILE A 650 26.40 -12.17 10.85
N ILE A 651 27.48 -12.84 11.30
CA ILE A 651 28.35 -12.29 12.36
C ILE A 651 28.97 -10.97 11.92
N LEU A 652 29.50 -10.90 10.69
CA LEU A 652 30.11 -9.68 10.16
C LEU A 652 29.08 -8.55 10.05
N SER A 653 27.86 -8.84 9.57
CA SER A 653 26.77 -7.85 9.52
C SER A 653 26.36 -7.35 10.91
N PHE A 654 26.35 -8.23 11.90
CA PHE A 654 26.04 -7.88 13.29
C PHE A 654 27.14 -7.04 13.93
N LEU A 655 28.41 -7.40 13.71
CA LEU A 655 29.56 -6.64 14.19
C LEU A 655 29.64 -5.25 13.53
N SER A 656 29.41 -5.17 12.22
CA SER A 656 29.31 -3.90 11.48
C SER A 656 28.20 -3.00 12.04
N PHE A 657 27.04 -3.58 12.36
CA PHE A 657 25.92 -2.83 12.89
C PHE A 657 26.14 -2.30 14.32
N ILE A 658 26.86 -3.05 15.17
CA ILE A 658 27.13 -2.66 16.56
C ILE A 658 28.32 -1.71 16.66
N ILE A 659 29.37 -1.96 15.88
CA ILE A 659 30.58 -1.14 15.89
C ILE A 659 30.33 -0.02 14.88
N PRO A 660 30.23 1.26 15.28
CA PRO A 660 29.97 2.36 14.35
C PRO A 660 31.22 2.64 13.50
N ILE A 661 31.54 1.74 12.56
CA ILE A 661 32.73 1.80 11.70
C ILE A 661 32.79 3.13 10.94
N ASN A 662 31.62 3.67 10.58
CA ASN A 662 31.48 4.97 9.93
C ASN A 662 32.06 6.15 10.75
N LEU A 663 32.13 6.07 12.09
CA LEU A 663 32.77 7.09 12.92
C LEU A 663 34.30 7.05 12.85
N TYR A 664 34.87 5.89 12.51
CA TYR A 664 36.32 5.68 12.39
C TYR A 664 36.84 5.91 10.98
N LEU A 665 35.96 5.89 9.97
CA LEU A 665 36.24 6.30 8.60
C LEU A 665 36.19 7.83 8.49
N LYS A 666 37.16 8.54 9.06
CA LYS A 666 37.29 10.00 8.87
C LYS A 666 37.82 10.30 7.46
N SER A 667 37.07 11.11 6.72
CA SER A 667 37.53 11.72 5.46
C SER A 667 38.86 12.44 5.69
N THR A 668 39.88 12.08 4.92
CA THR A 668 41.19 12.76 4.90
C THR A 668 41.22 13.96 3.95
N GLN A 669 40.08 14.28 3.33
CA GLN A 669 39.97 15.34 2.31
C GLN A 669 39.59 16.68 2.96
N ASN A 670 40.22 17.76 2.47
CA ASN A 670 40.03 19.12 2.97
C ASN A 670 38.84 19.85 2.31
N ASP A 671 38.34 19.36 1.17
CA ASP A 671 37.21 19.94 0.44
C ASP A 671 35.91 19.11 0.60
N GLU A 672 34.79 19.82 0.75
CA GLU A 672 33.48 19.22 1.01
C GLU A 672 32.99 18.37 -0.16
N PHE A 673 33.27 18.80 -1.40
CA PHE A 673 32.87 18.07 -2.59
C PHE A 673 33.45 16.67 -2.61
N SER A 674 34.76 16.52 -2.36
CA SER A 674 35.41 15.21 -2.27
C SER A 674 34.88 14.38 -1.10
N SER A 675 34.55 15.01 0.04
CA SER A 675 33.93 14.33 1.18
C SER A 675 32.53 13.77 0.84
N ASN A 676 31.70 14.56 0.15
CA ASN A 676 30.37 14.13 -0.29
C ASN A 676 30.45 13.04 -1.37
N LEU A 677 31.50 13.10 -2.20
CA LEU A 677 31.73 12.12 -3.27
C LEU A 677 32.02 10.73 -2.71
N ILE A 678 32.85 10.62 -1.65
CA ILE A 678 33.17 9.33 -0.99
C ILE A 678 32.10 8.87 0.02
N SER A 679 31.20 9.76 0.43
CA SER A 679 30.14 9.41 1.38
C SER A 679 29.10 8.47 0.77
N SER A 680 28.73 7.42 1.49
CA SER A 680 27.63 6.56 1.08
C SER A 680 26.32 7.33 1.11
N LYS A 681 25.68 7.48 -0.06
CA LYS A 681 24.44 8.24 -0.21
C LYS A 681 23.30 7.62 0.61
N SER A 682 23.21 6.29 0.58
CA SER A 682 22.24 5.55 1.37
C SER A 682 22.50 5.72 2.86
N SER A 683 23.76 5.55 3.32
CA SER A 683 24.07 5.73 4.74
C SER A 683 23.69 7.11 5.25
N TYR A 684 24.06 8.17 4.51
CA TYR A 684 23.74 9.55 4.88
C TYR A 684 22.22 9.80 4.93
N PHE A 685 21.49 9.38 3.89
CA PHE A 685 20.03 9.58 3.82
C PHE A 685 19.33 8.91 5.01
N PHE A 686 19.61 7.63 5.26
CA PHE A 686 18.94 6.91 6.36
C PHE A 686 19.37 7.41 7.73
N SER A 687 20.65 7.72 7.96
CA SER A 687 21.09 8.21 9.27
C SER A 687 20.50 9.58 9.57
N ASN A 688 20.58 10.52 8.62
CA ASN A 688 20.07 11.88 8.80
C ASN A 688 18.53 11.90 8.94
N SER A 689 17.82 11.00 8.25
CA SER A 689 16.37 10.84 8.41
C SER A 689 15.98 10.33 9.81
N ILE A 690 16.74 9.35 10.34
CA ILE A 690 16.49 8.79 11.68
C ILE A 690 16.85 9.81 12.77
N GLU A 691 17.97 10.50 12.59
CA GLU A 691 18.45 11.55 13.49
C GLU A 691 17.43 12.68 13.59
N GLN A 692 16.94 13.22 12.47
CA GLN A 692 15.88 14.24 12.47
C GLN A 692 14.63 13.75 13.21
N TYR A 693 14.15 12.53 12.94
CA TYR A 693 12.96 12.00 13.62
C TYR A 693 13.18 11.78 15.12
N ALA A 694 14.41 11.45 15.53
CA ALA A 694 14.77 11.31 16.94
C ALA A 694 14.92 12.69 17.61
N GLU A 695 15.54 13.66 16.93
CA GLU A 695 15.73 15.03 17.39
C GLU A 695 14.41 15.78 17.50
N ASP A 696 13.48 15.68 16.53
CA ASP A 696 12.13 16.26 16.61
C ASP A 696 11.36 15.79 17.86
N LYS A 697 11.69 14.62 18.41
CA LYS A 697 11.10 14.10 19.65
C LYS A 697 11.88 14.42 20.92
N LEU A 698 13.17 14.75 20.80
CA LEU A 698 14.05 15.09 21.91
C LEU A 698 14.17 16.61 22.12
N SER A 699 14.03 17.40 21.06
CA SER A 699 14.04 18.87 21.07
C SER A 699 12.89 19.47 21.88
N GLU A 700 11.75 18.79 21.93
CA GLU A 700 10.61 19.13 22.80
C GLU A 700 10.98 19.03 24.31
N ILE A 701 12.00 18.24 24.64
CA ILE A 701 12.49 18.02 26.01
C ILE A 701 13.70 18.92 26.32
N ASP A 702 14.60 19.15 25.37
CA ASP A 702 15.80 19.99 25.57
C ASP A 702 15.53 21.50 25.49
N PHE A 703 14.50 21.94 24.76
CA PHE A 703 14.05 23.34 24.80
C PHE A 703 13.49 23.72 26.19
N LEU A 704 12.95 22.75 26.93
CA LEU A 704 12.52 22.94 28.32
C LEU A 704 13.69 22.97 29.32
N ASN A 705 14.81 22.32 29.01
CA ASN A 705 15.98 22.20 29.89
C ASN A 705 17.08 23.25 29.63
N SER A 706 17.13 23.86 28.43
CA SER A 706 18.15 24.87 28.07
C SER A 706 17.94 26.26 28.69
N ASN A 707 16.85 26.48 29.44
CA ASN A 707 16.64 27.68 30.25
C ASN A 707 17.63 27.83 31.43
N SER A 708 18.55 26.89 31.62
CA SER A 708 19.64 27.01 32.58
C SER A 708 20.97 26.72 31.93
N SER A 709 21.61 27.75 31.36
CA SER A 709 23.06 28.06 31.48
C SER A 709 23.67 28.65 30.19
N SER A 710 23.74 29.98 30.14
CA SER A 710 24.88 30.65 29.49
C SER A 710 25.11 32.01 30.14
N ASN A 711 25.93 31.99 31.19
CA ASN A 711 26.54 33.20 31.78
C ASN A 711 27.75 33.60 30.92
N ASN A 712 27.51 34.15 29.73
CA ASN A 712 28.50 35.01 29.09
C ASN A 712 28.07 36.46 29.33
N GLU A 713 28.92 37.21 30.04
CA GLU A 713 28.76 38.63 30.30
C GLU A 713 28.70 39.39 28.99
N ASP A 714 27.50 39.83 28.66
CA ASP A 714 27.20 40.63 27.48
C ASP A 714 26.75 42.02 27.98
N ASN A 715 27.56 43.04 27.71
CA ASN A 715 27.38 44.41 28.21
C ASN A 715 26.18 45.17 27.58
N ARG A 716 25.26 44.47 26.91
CA ARG A 716 24.07 45.06 26.27
C ARG A 716 22.99 45.37 27.31
N HIS A 717 22.34 46.53 27.19
CA HIS A 717 21.19 46.91 28.03
C HIS A 717 19.89 46.26 27.55
N TYR A 718 19.55 45.11 28.14
CA TYR A 718 18.30 44.39 27.87
C TYR A 718 17.10 45.04 28.57
N PHE A 719 15.95 45.14 27.89
CA PHE A 719 14.73 45.72 28.49
C PHE A 719 13.96 44.70 29.35
N ASP A 720 13.89 43.44 28.94
CA ASP A 720 13.25 42.33 29.67
C ASP A 720 13.89 41.00 29.25
N LYS A 721 15.01 40.64 29.89
CA LYS A 721 15.77 39.41 29.55
C LYS A 721 14.98 38.12 29.83
N THR A 722 13.95 38.18 30.67
CA THR A 722 13.19 36.99 31.09
C THR A 722 12.13 36.61 30.08
N ASN A 723 11.36 37.58 29.58
CA ASN A 723 10.31 37.31 28.57
C ASN A 723 10.81 37.53 27.14
N TYR A 724 11.84 38.37 26.95
CA TYR A 724 12.40 38.74 25.66
C TYR A 724 13.94 38.71 25.73
N PRO A 725 14.57 37.54 25.83
CA PRO A 725 16.01 37.38 26.10
C PRO A 725 16.92 38.05 25.06
N PHE A 726 16.39 38.42 23.91
CA PHE A 726 17.12 39.05 22.81
C PHE A 726 16.76 40.52 22.56
N LEU A 727 15.90 41.09 23.41
CA LEU A 727 15.49 42.49 23.36
C LEU A 727 16.48 43.34 24.16
N TYR A 728 17.25 44.19 23.47
CA TYR A 728 18.09 45.22 24.07
C TYR A 728 18.09 46.54 23.29
N GLN A 729 18.62 47.60 23.91
CA GLN A 729 18.73 48.93 23.33
C GLN A 729 19.63 48.94 22.09
N ASP A 730 19.07 49.33 20.95
CA ASP A 730 19.81 49.52 19.70
C ASP A 730 20.79 50.71 19.79
N GLU A 731 22.08 50.40 19.68
CA GLU A 731 23.21 51.33 19.65
C GLU A 731 23.79 51.50 18.23
N ASN A 732 23.11 50.99 17.19
CA ASN A 732 23.64 51.01 15.84
C ASN A 732 23.78 52.44 15.32
N LYS A 733 24.97 52.74 14.80
CA LYS A 733 25.27 54.00 14.13
C LYS A 733 24.56 54.03 12.76
N ASN A 734 24.04 55.19 12.39
CA ASN A 734 23.46 55.42 11.06
C ASN A 734 24.55 55.42 9.98
N PHE A 735 24.93 54.23 9.51
CA PHE A 735 25.96 54.03 8.51
C PHE A 735 25.67 54.77 7.19
N PHE A 736 24.41 54.75 6.74
CA PHE A 736 24.00 55.35 5.47
C PHE A 736 24.02 56.89 5.48
N ALA A 737 23.84 57.57 6.61
CA ALA A 737 23.97 59.03 6.68
C ALA A 737 25.36 59.52 6.19
N ASP A 738 26.40 58.74 6.45
CA ASP A 738 27.75 59.09 6.01
C ASP A 738 27.97 58.79 4.53
N GLN A 739 27.18 57.92 3.90
CA GLN A 739 27.35 57.50 2.50
C GLN A 739 26.48 58.30 1.50
N PHE A 740 25.32 58.80 1.91
CA PHE A 740 24.37 59.49 1.02
C PHE A 740 24.34 61.00 1.25
N ASN A 741 24.11 61.75 0.17
CA ASN A 741 23.71 63.16 0.24
C ASN A 741 22.27 63.23 0.73
N LEU A 742 22.06 63.79 1.93
CA LEU A 742 20.74 63.91 2.52
C LEU A 742 19.90 64.93 1.75
N THR A 743 18.67 64.55 1.40
CA THR A 743 17.69 65.40 0.73
C THR A 743 16.52 65.69 1.68
N THR A 744 15.73 66.71 1.37
CA THR A 744 14.51 67.03 2.14
C THR A 744 13.38 66.03 1.86
N GLU A 745 13.38 65.43 0.68
CA GLU A 745 12.41 64.42 0.26
C GLU A 745 12.87 63.02 0.65
N LYS A 746 11.92 62.17 1.04
CA LYS A 746 12.20 60.78 1.40
C LYS A 746 12.54 59.98 0.13
N PRO A 747 13.67 59.27 0.07
CA PRO A 747 14.03 58.51 -1.13
C PRO A 747 13.15 57.28 -1.31
N ASN A 748 12.94 56.89 -2.56
CA ASN A 748 12.38 55.59 -2.94
C ASN A 748 13.39 54.49 -2.66
N VAL A 749 12.90 53.28 -2.41
CA VAL A 749 13.74 52.10 -2.18
C VAL A 749 13.27 50.97 -3.08
N VAL A 750 14.19 50.40 -3.85
CA VAL A 750 13.91 49.30 -4.78
C VAL A 750 14.91 48.18 -4.54
N PHE A 751 14.44 47.02 -4.11
CA PHE A 751 15.27 45.84 -3.98
C PHE A 751 15.12 44.96 -5.23
N ILE A 752 16.23 44.49 -5.75
CA ILE A 752 16.31 43.55 -6.88
C ILE A 752 17.00 42.29 -6.34
N VAL A 753 16.21 41.24 -6.16
CA VAL A 753 16.67 39.94 -5.66
C VAL A 753 16.82 39.01 -6.85
N ILE A 754 18.03 38.52 -7.07
CA ILE A 754 18.39 37.71 -8.23
C ILE A 754 18.52 36.24 -7.83
N GLU A 755 17.60 35.43 -8.34
CA GLU A 755 17.55 33.97 -8.15
C GLU A 755 18.89 33.31 -8.49
N GLY A 756 19.47 32.62 -7.51
CA GLY A 756 20.68 31.81 -7.64
C GLY A 756 21.99 32.59 -7.83
N LEU A 757 22.00 33.93 -7.70
CA LEU A 757 23.21 34.74 -7.92
C LEU A 757 24.26 34.54 -6.82
N GLY A 758 25.28 33.74 -7.11
CA GLY A 758 26.35 33.39 -6.18
C GLY A 758 27.76 33.72 -6.66
N ARG A 759 28.70 33.63 -5.71
CA ARG A 759 30.11 34.04 -5.87
C ARG A 759 30.92 33.35 -6.97
N ALA A 760 30.50 32.16 -7.39
CA ALA A 760 31.21 31.35 -8.38
C ALA A 760 31.35 32.07 -9.72
N PHE A 761 30.35 32.87 -10.09
CA PHE A 761 30.18 33.44 -11.42
C PHE A 761 29.68 34.89 -11.42
N SER A 762 29.81 35.62 -10.32
CA SER A 762 29.43 37.04 -10.25
C SER A 762 30.50 37.89 -9.60
N ASN A 763 30.68 39.12 -10.10
CA ASN A 763 31.59 40.12 -9.55
C ASN A 763 33.08 39.73 -9.51
N GLU A 764 33.87 40.65 -8.95
CA GLU A 764 35.31 40.50 -8.88
C GLU A 764 35.71 39.31 -8.00
N GLY A 765 36.63 38.51 -8.53
CA GLY A 765 37.18 37.33 -7.87
C GLY A 765 36.40 36.03 -8.15
N ALA A 766 35.32 36.05 -8.95
CA ALA A 766 34.57 34.85 -9.36
C ALA A 766 35.50 33.76 -9.91
N TYR A 767 35.50 32.58 -9.29
CA TYR A 767 36.45 31.52 -9.64
C TYR A 767 36.13 30.83 -10.98
N LEU A 768 34.89 30.90 -11.47
CA LEU A 768 34.53 30.53 -12.85
C LEU A 768 34.60 31.73 -13.82
N GLY A 769 34.99 32.90 -13.34
CA GLY A 769 34.85 34.19 -14.00
C GLY A 769 33.39 34.68 -13.98
N SER A 770 33.20 36.01 -13.99
CA SER A 770 31.87 36.61 -13.84
C SER A 770 31.01 36.49 -15.10
N PHE A 771 29.73 36.16 -15.00
CA PHE A 771 28.77 36.13 -16.10
C PHE A 771 27.70 37.23 -15.96
N THR A 772 28.02 38.27 -15.19
CA THR A 772 27.14 39.40 -14.89
C THR A 772 27.83 40.75 -15.18
N PRO A 773 28.17 41.05 -16.45
CA PRO A 773 28.99 42.20 -16.79
C PRO A 773 28.38 43.56 -16.40
N TYR A 774 27.06 43.72 -16.44
CA TYR A 774 26.41 44.96 -16.01
C TYR A 774 26.38 45.08 -14.48
N ILE A 775 26.06 44.00 -13.76
CA ILE A 775 26.10 43.98 -12.30
C ILE A 775 27.54 44.27 -11.79
N ASP A 776 28.56 43.79 -12.50
CA ASP A 776 29.98 44.11 -12.23
C ASP A 776 30.30 45.60 -12.45
N GLN A 777 29.66 46.22 -13.44
CA GLN A 777 29.77 47.66 -13.65
C GLN A 777 29.05 48.43 -12.52
N LEU A 778 27.91 47.91 -12.06
CA LEU A 778 27.12 48.52 -11.00
C LEU A 778 27.84 48.47 -9.66
N SER A 779 28.52 47.36 -9.34
CA SER A 779 29.30 47.22 -8.09
C SER A 779 30.44 48.25 -8.00
N LYS A 780 31.01 48.67 -9.13
CA LYS A 780 32.02 49.75 -9.21
C LYS A 780 31.43 51.16 -9.06
N LYS A 781 30.12 51.33 -9.25
CA LYS A 781 29.40 52.61 -9.15
C LYS A 781 28.63 52.75 -7.83
N GLY A 782 28.53 51.70 -7.04
CA GLY A 782 27.78 51.66 -5.79
C GLY A 782 28.65 51.42 -4.56
N LEU A 783 27.98 51.10 -3.46
CA LEU A 783 28.56 50.45 -2.30
C LEU A 783 28.51 48.94 -2.53
N TYR A 784 29.66 48.27 -2.52
CA TYR A 784 29.76 46.83 -2.78
C TYR A 784 30.43 46.12 -1.62
N TRP A 785 29.75 45.12 -1.06
CA TRP A 785 30.30 44.21 -0.07
C TRP A 785 30.73 42.91 -0.74
N GLU A 786 32.05 42.64 -0.74
CA GLU A 786 32.58 41.43 -1.35
C GLU A 786 32.39 40.17 -0.48
N ASN A 787 32.11 40.35 0.81
CA ASN A 787 31.84 39.30 1.79
C ASN A 787 30.37 39.30 2.23
N GLY A 788 29.48 39.42 1.25
CA GLY A 788 28.03 39.33 1.45
C GLY A 788 27.55 37.89 1.62
N LEU A 789 26.69 37.65 2.60
CA LEU A 789 26.11 36.34 2.88
C LEU A 789 24.58 36.42 2.92
N SER A 790 23.94 35.51 2.19
CA SER A 790 22.54 35.18 2.37
C SER A 790 22.35 34.51 3.72
N THR A 791 21.19 34.75 4.32
CA THR A 791 20.78 34.11 5.57
C THR A 791 20.12 32.76 5.33
N THR A 792 20.05 32.33 4.06
CA THR A 792 19.37 31.11 3.61
C THR A 792 20.14 30.44 2.47
N GLY A 793 19.97 29.13 2.32
CA GLY A 793 20.45 28.39 1.15
C GLY A 793 19.37 28.19 0.07
N ARG A 794 18.19 28.78 0.24
CA ARG A 794 16.97 28.63 -0.59
C ARG A 794 16.11 29.89 -0.60
N THR A 795 15.31 30.08 -1.64
CA THR A 795 14.49 31.28 -1.88
C THR A 795 13.55 31.64 -0.73
N TYR A 796 12.80 30.71 -0.15
CA TYR A 796 11.83 31.01 0.93
C TYR A 796 12.40 31.76 2.15
N GLY A 797 13.71 31.68 2.40
CA GLY A 797 14.34 32.37 3.53
C GLY A 797 14.71 33.83 3.26
N VAL A 798 14.70 34.28 1.99
CA VAL A 798 15.30 35.57 1.60
C VAL A 798 14.44 36.76 2.02
N LEU A 799 13.13 36.73 1.79
CA LEU A 799 12.26 37.87 2.09
C LEU A 799 12.22 38.19 3.59
N PRO A 800 12.04 37.22 4.50
CA PRO A 800 12.07 37.47 5.93
C PRO A 800 13.43 37.99 6.40
N GLY A 801 14.53 37.41 5.90
CA GLY A 801 15.88 37.83 6.27
C GLY A 801 16.22 39.24 5.78
N LEU A 802 15.99 39.51 4.50
CA LEU A 802 16.36 40.76 3.84
C LEU A 802 15.49 41.95 4.27
N THR A 803 14.19 41.73 4.44
CA THR A 803 13.24 42.83 4.75
C THR A 803 12.94 42.98 6.23
N GLY A 804 13.18 41.96 7.05
CA GLY A 804 12.84 42.00 8.47
C GLY A 804 13.94 41.55 9.43
N SER A 805 15.12 41.13 8.95
CA SER A 805 16.13 40.46 9.78
C SER A 805 15.56 39.30 10.60
N LEU A 806 14.54 38.64 10.05
CA LEU A 806 13.82 37.59 10.76
C LEU A 806 14.62 36.30 10.67
N PRO A 807 14.76 35.56 11.78
CA PRO A 807 15.55 34.36 11.78
C PRO A 807 14.94 33.28 10.90
N PHE A 808 15.76 32.32 10.50
CA PHE A 808 15.32 31.25 9.62
C PHE A 808 14.17 30.42 10.22
N GLY A 809 14.15 30.21 11.55
CA GLY A 809 13.19 29.31 12.20
C GLY A 809 13.54 27.83 12.03
N GLU A 810 12.75 26.94 12.64
CA GLU A 810 12.99 25.48 12.62
C GLU A 810 12.83 24.87 11.22
N ASN A 811 11.74 25.21 10.53
CA ASN A 811 11.43 24.73 9.18
C ASN A 811 11.43 25.87 8.13
N GLY A 812 11.95 27.05 8.45
CA GLY A 812 11.77 28.24 7.61
C GLY A 812 10.67 29.19 8.12
N PHE A 813 10.94 30.50 8.10
CA PHE A 813 10.07 31.49 8.73
C PHE A 813 8.70 31.57 8.05
N MET A 814 8.66 31.50 6.71
CA MET A 814 7.41 31.56 5.95
C MET A 814 6.60 30.25 6.02
N GLU A 815 7.27 29.12 6.29
CA GLU A 815 6.64 27.79 6.43
C GLU A 815 5.88 27.61 7.75
N GLN A 816 6.15 28.45 8.75
CA GLN A 816 5.49 28.36 10.06
C GLN A 816 3.96 28.45 9.90
N LYS A 817 3.22 27.52 10.53
CA LYS A 817 1.75 27.47 10.45
C LYS A 817 1.10 28.81 10.74
N ASN A 818 1.53 29.49 11.81
CA ASN A 818 1.14 30.86 12.13
C ASN A 818 2.38 31.73 12.16
N LEU A 819 2.39 32.83 11.39
CA LEU A 819 3.47 33.80 11.46
C LEU A 819 3.41 34.54 12.80
N PRO A 820 4.51 34.61 13.58
CA PRO A 820 4.54 35.37 14.81
C PRO A 820 4.37 36.86 14.51
N GLN A 821 3.95 37.66 15.50
CA GLN A 821 3.94 39.11 15.30
C GLN A 821 5.36 39.63 15.05
N HIS A 822 5.57 40.22 13.89
CA HIS A 822 6.87 40.74 13.48
C HIS A 822 6.78 42.03 12.66
N PHE A 823 7.88 42.76 12.64
CA PHE A 823 8.07 43.95 11.80
C PHE A 823 8.95 43.61 10.60
N ASN A 824 8.81 44.38 9.53
CA ASN A 824 9.68 44.36 8.36
C ASN A 824 9.59 45.70 7.63
N LEU A 825 10.47 45.92 6.65
CA LEU A 825 10.52 47.17 5.90
C LEU A 825 9.19 47.52 5.23
N TYR A 826 8.41 46.53 4.77
CA TYR A 826 7.10 46.79 4.18
C TYR A 826 6.14 47.46 5.18
N ASN A 827 5.86 46.81 6.31
CA ASN A 827 4.89 47.34 7.26
C ASN A 827 5.37 48.65 7.93
N LEU A 828 6.68 48.80 8.12
CA LEU A 828 7.27 50.02 8.70
C LEU A 828 7.23 51.21 7.76
N LEU A 829 7.67 51.04 6.52
CA LEU A 829 7.66 52.12 5.55
C LEU A 829 6.22 52.50 5.18
N LYS A 830 5.32 51.51 5.06
CA LYS A 830 3.88 51.76 4.85
C LYS A 830 3.28 52.64 5.94
N SER A 831 3.57 52.34 7.21
CA SER A 831 3.12 53.17 8.34
C SER A 831 3.67 54.61 8.34
N ASN A 832 4.73 54.85 7.55
CA ASN A 832 5.37 56.16 7.36
C ASN A 832 5.06 56.81 5.99
N GLY A 833 4.00 56.33 5.33
CA GLY A 833 3.45 56.92 4.12
C GLY A 833 4.06 56.42 2.81
N TYR A 834 4.82 55.32 2.83
CA TYR A 834 5.31 54.68 1.61
C TYR A 834 4.23 53.81 0.98
N LYS A 835 4.18 53.76 -0.36
CA LYS A 835 3.55 52.65 -1.07
C LYS A 835 4.45 51.42 -1.05
N THR A 836 3.86 50.23 -1.02
CA THR A 836 4.62 48.98 -0.97
C THR A 836 4.24 48.01 -2.09
N GLY A 837 5.23 47.41 -2.73
CA GLY A 837 5.02 46.52 -3.86
C GLY A 837 5.97 45.32 -3.91
N TYR A 838 5.47 44.19 -4.41
CA TYR A 838 6.23 42.99 -4.70
C TYR A 838 5.94 42.55 -6.13
N PHE A 839 6.98 42.26 -6.90
CA PHE A 839 6.88 41.93 -8.32
C PHE A 839 7.65 40.64 -8.61
N TYR A 840 6.93 39.62 -9.06
CA TYR A 840 7.44 38.30 -9.34
C TYR A 840 6.83 37.74 -10.64
N GLY A 841 7.56 36.87 -11.34
CA GLY A 841 7.12 36.28 -12.60
C GLY A 841 6.37 34.95 -12.45
N GLY A 842 6.49 34.30 -11.30
CA GLY A 842 5.85 33.01 -10.98
C GLY A 842 4.69 33.16 -10.01
N ASP A 843 4.20 32.04 -9.48
CA ASP A 843 3.14 31.99 -8.49
C ASP A 843 3.65 32.43 -7.11
N ALA A 844 3.06 33.47 -6.51
CA ALA A 844 3.46 33.96 -5.20
C ALA A 844 3.05 33.02 -4.05
N ASP A 845 2.16 32.04 -4.26
CA ASP A 845 1.88 31.02 -3.25
C ASP A 845 3.03 30.01 -3.10
N PHE A 846 3.89 29.88 -4.12
CA PHE A 846 5.12 29.10 -4.04
C PHE A 846 6.02 29.62 -2.90
N ASP A 847 6.65 28.71 -2.15
CA ASP A 847 7.50 29.02 -0.99
C ASP A 847 6.81 29.89 0.09
N PHE A 848 5.46 29.88 0.13
CA PHE A 848 4.64 30.64 1.08
C PHE A 848 4.87 32.16 1.05
N MET A 849 5.35 32.72 -0.07
CA MET A 849 5.66 34.15 -0.17
C MET A 849 4.41 35.01 0.02
N SER A 850 3.28 34.63 -0.59
CA SER A 850 2.00 35.33 -0.51
C SER A 850 1.55 35.53 0.95
N LYS A 851 1.74 34.51 1.79
CA LYS A 851 1.43 34.54 3.22
C LYS A 851 2.22 35.64 3.94
N TYR A 852 3.53 35.70 3.68
CA TYR A 852 4.41 36.72 4.26
C TYR A 852 4.07 38.12 3.76
N LEU A 853 3.84 38.28 2.45
CA LEU A 853 3.51 39.55 1.81
C LEU A 853 2.16 40.10 2.30
N ASN A 854 1.15 39.24 2.43
CA ASN A 854 -0.16 39.58 2.97
C ASN A 854 -0.08 40.00 4.44
N TYR A 855 0.65 39.25 5.27
CA TYR A 855 0.91 39.64 6.67
C TYR A 855 1.61 41.00 6.75
N SER A 856 2.59 41.23 5.88
CA SER A 856 3.36 42.47 5.80
C SER A 856 2.54 43.67 5.30
N GLY A 857 1.31 43.44 4.82
CA GLY A 857 0.43 44.47 4.29
C GLY A 857 0.96 45.11 3.00
N VAL A 858 1.64 44.34 2.14
CA VAL A 858 2.08 44.80 0.82
C VAL A 858 0.86 45.22 0.00
N GLU A 859 0.88 46.43 -0.57
CA GLU A 859 -0.30 46.98 -1.26
C GLU A 859 -0.46 46.46 -2.68
N THR A 860 0.65 46.25 -3.38
CA THR A 860 0.67 45.77 -4.76
C THR A 860 1.48 44.48 -4.82
N ILE A 861 0.81 43.34 -5.02
CA ILE A 861 1.46 42.06 -5.27
C ILE A 861 1.18 41.75 -6.74
N ILE A 862 2.25 41.60 -7.54
CA ILE A 862 2.18 41.18 -8.95
C ILE A 862 2.80 39.79 -9.05
N ASP A 863 1.98 38.81 -9.39
CA ASP A 863 2.39 37.40 -9.60
C ASP A 863 2.00 36.90 -11.00
N GLU A 864 2.21 35.60 -11.26
CA GLU A 864 1.92 34.96 -12.55
C GLU A 864 0.53 35.30 -13.13
N ASN A 865 -0.48 35.50 -12.29
CA ASN A 865 -1.87 35.74 -12.73
C ASN A 865 -2.10 37.18 -13.23
N ASP A 866 -1.19 38.11 -12.94
CA ASP A 866 -1.34 39.53 -13.26
C ASP A 866 -0.74 39.94 -14.62
N TYR A 867 -0.07 39.03 -15.32
CA TYR A 867 0.59 39.32 -16.59
C TYR A 867 -0.35 39.08 -17.79
N GLU A 868 -0.42 40.08 -18.66
CA GLU A 868 -1.19 40.01 -19.90
C GLU A 868 -0.43 39.26 -21.02
N SER A 869 -1.14 38.85 -22.07
CA SER A 869 -0.59 38.03 -23.18
C SER A 869 0.59 38.64 -23.96
N ASN A 870 0.90 39.92 -23.78
CA ASN A 870 2.03 40.61 -24.42
C ASN A 870 3.36 40.48 -23.66
N TYR A 871 3.35 39.90 -22.47
CA TYR A 871 4.57 39.58 -21.71
C TYR A 871 5.10 38.20 -22.10
N ALA A 872 6.42 38.04 -22.10
CA ALA A 872 7.06 36.81 -22.55
C ALA A 872 7.15 35.80 -21.40
N LYS A 873 6.53 34.63 -21.60
CA LYS A 873 6.64 33.50 -20.68
C LYS A 873 7.96 32.75 -20.90
N ILE A 874 8.52 32.16 -19.85
CA ILE A 874 9.66 31.24 -19.95
C ILE A 874 9.23 30.02 -20.77
N PRO A 875 10.06 29.51 -21.71
CA PRO A 875 9.70 28.34 -22.52
C PRO A 875 9.32 27.13 -21.67
N SER A 876 8.27 26.41 -22.07
CA SER A 876 7.78 25.26 -21.32
C SER A 876 8.58 23.98 -21.61
N ASN A 877 8.82 23.16 -20.58
CA ASN A 877 9.31 21.79 -20.69
C ASN A 877 8.19 20.82 -20.29
N ASN A 878 7.78 19.91 -21.19
CA ASN A 878 6.68 18.95 -20.94
C ASN A 878 5.38 19.59 -20.42
N GLY A 879 5.05 20.80 -20.88
CA GLY A 879 3.84 21.52 -20.47
C GLY A 879 3.98 22.36 -19.19
N PHE A 880 5.12 22.29 -18.48
CA PHE A 880 5.43 23.11 -17.31
C PHE A 880 6.30 24.32 -17.67
N SER A 881 6.04 25.49 -17.06
CA SER A 881 6.87 26.69 -17.14
C SER A 881 6.86 27.40 -15.79
N TRP A 882 7.99 27.98 -15.38
CA TRP A 882 8.12 28.70 -14.10
C TRP A 882 7.30 29.99 -14.04
N GLY A 883 6.95 30.58 -15.19
CA GLY A 883 6.24 31.85 -15.24
C GLY A 883 6.84 32.79 -16.29
N PHE A 884 6.80 34.10 -16.02
CA PHE A 884 7.27 35.14 -16.93
C PHE A 884 8.78 35.40 -16.79
N ASP A 885 9.44 35.76 -17.89
CA ASP A 885 10.88 36.00 -17.89
C ASP A 885 11.26 37.32 -17.19
N ASP A 886 12.53 37.47 -16.79
CA ASP A 886 12.96 38.61 -15.98
C ASP A 886 12.82 39.96 -16.71
N HIS A 887 12.95 39.96 -18.05
CA HIS A 887 12.68 41.15 -18.86
C HIS A 887 11.21 41.58 -18.71
N SER A 888 10.29 40.62 -18.65
CA SER A 888 8.87 40.85 -18.46
C SER A 888 8.57 41.35 -17.05
N VAL A 889 9.19 40.79 -16.01
CA VAL A 889 9.06 41.25 -14.61
C VAL A 889 9.45 42.73 -14.49
N PHE A 890 10.63 43.11 -14.99
CA PHE A 890 11.08 44.50 -14.94
C PHE A 890 10.21 45.44 -15.78
N LYS A 891 9.72 45.01 -16.95
CA LYS A 891 8.78 45.80 -17.76
C LYS A 891 7.44 45.99 -17.06
N LYS A 892 6.89 44.95 -16.44
CA LYS A 892 5.63 45.00 -15.70
C LYS A 892 5.76 45.96 -14.52
N TYR A 893 6.86 45.91 -13.78
CA TYR A 893 7.16 46.90 -12.74
C TYR A 893 7.13 48.34 -13.27
N LEU A 894 7.84 48.64 -14.35
CA LEU A 894 7.87 50.00 -14.93
C LEU A 894 6.50 50.44 -15.47
N ALA A 895 5.68 49.49 -15.94
CA ALA A 895 4.32 49.75 -16.38
C ALA A 895 3.39 50.08 -15.20
N THR A 896 3.49 49.33 -14.10
CA THR A 896 2.62 49.45 -12.92
C THR A 896 3.03 50.60 -11.99
N GLN A 897 4.32 50.70 -11.65
CA GLN A 897 4.83 51.74 -10.74
C GLN A 897 5.04 53.06 -11.49
N LYS A 898 4.08 53.99 -11.41
CA LYS A 898 4.20 55.33 -12.01
C LYS A 898 4.96 56.32 -11.13
N GLU A 899 5.59 57.31 -11.77
CA GLU A 899 6.22 58.46 -11.11
C GLU A 899 5.14 59.27 -10.36
N ASN A 900 5.33 59.51 -9.07
CA ASN A 900 4.46 60.35 -8.26
C ASN A 900 5.22 60.92 -7.05
N ASN A 901 4.62 61.87 -6.33
CA ASN A 901 5.25 62.56 -5.20
C ASN A 901 5.28 61.75 -3.88
N GLN A 902 4.75 60.52 -3.88
CA GLN A 902 4.72 59.64 -2.72
C GLN A 902 5.88 58.63 -2.78
N PRO A 903 6.68 58.49 -1.72
CA PRO A 903 7.78 57.53 -1.72
C PRO A 903 7.26 56.09 -1.75
N TYR A 904 8.07 55.15 -2.25
CA TYR A 904 7.70 53.73 -2.32
C TYR A 904 8.85 52.79 -1.98
N PHE A 905 8.48 51.59 -1.51
CA PHE A 905 9.36 50.47 -1.25
C PHE A 905 8.90 49.25 -2.03
N ASN A 906 9.67 48.87 -3.05
CA ASN A 906 9.32 47.77 -3.94
C ASN A 906 10.42 46.71 -3.96
N VAL A 907 10.05 45.43 -3.98
CA VAL A 907 10.97 44.30 -4.16
C VAL A 907 10.63 43.60 -5.48
N LEU A 908 11.62 43.37 -6.31
CA LEU A 908 11.52 42.66 -7.58
C LEU A 908 12.36 41.38 -7.47
N MET A 909 11.74 40.23 -7.73
CA MET A 909 12.37 38.90 -7.64
C MET A 909 12.46 38.28 -9.05
N THR A 910 13.66 37.84 -9.45
CA THR A 910 13.88 37.17 -10.75
C THR A 910 13.57 35.68 -10.67
N LEU A 911 13.50 35.00 -11.81
CA LEU A 911 13.10 33.59 -11.90
C LEU A 911 13.81 32.77 -13.01
N ALA A 912 14.30 33.42 -14.07
CA ALA A 912 14.71 32.69 -15.29
C ALA A 912 15.98 31.83 -15.12
N THR A 913 16.68 31.95 -14.00
CA THR A 913 17.88 31.18 -13.62
C THR A 913 17.54 29.84 -12.95
N HIS A 914 16.27 29.43 -12.88
CA HIS A 914 15.87 28.16 -12.27
C HIS A 914 15.94 26.96 -13.24
N SER A 915 16.28 25.77 -12.74
CA SER A 915 16.25 24.51 -13.53
C SER A 915 14.86 24.27 -14.12
N PRO A 916 14.69 23.96 -15.43
CA PRO A 916 15.68 23.42 -16.37
C PRO A 916 16.49 24.46 -17.18
N PHE A 917 16.62 25.71 -16.69
CA PHE A 917 17.46 26.77 -17.29
C PHE A 917 17.05 27.12 -18.72
N LEU A 918 15.74 27.18 -18.96
CA LEU A 918 15.18 27.60 -20.23
C LEU A 918 15.00 29.12 -20.22
N ILE A 919 15.44 29.78 -21.29
CA ILE A 919 15.31 31.23 -21.47
C ILE A 919 14.88 31.55 -22.89
N ASN A 920 14.21 32.69 -23.05
CA ASN A 920 13.93 33.25 -24.36
C ASN A 920 15.24 33.73 -25.03
N ASN A 921 15.28 33.71 -26.37
CA ASN A 921 16.44 34.17 -27.15
C ASN A 921 17.79 33.49 -26.82
N VAL A 922 17.78 32.21 -26.44
CA VAL A 922 18.99 31.45 -26.01
C VAL A 922 20.17 31.53 -26.99
N GLU A 923 19.92 31.58 -28.31
CA GLU A 923 20.99 31.69 -29.31
C GLU A 923 21.81 32.97 -29.18
N LYS A 924 21.18 34.08 -28.80
CA LYS A 924 21.86 35.37 -28.57
C LYS A 924 22.83 35.25 -27.40
N TYR A 925 22.37 34.71 -26.28
CA TYR A 925 23.18 34.58 -25.07
C TYR A 925 24.25 33.50 -25.20
N ASN A 926 24.00 32.44 -25.99
CA ASN A 926 25.03 31.48 -26.39
C ASN A 926 26.18 32.16 -27.15
N LYS A 927 25.89 33.05 -28.10
CA LYS A 927 26.93 33.81 -28.81
C LYS A 927 27.71 34.72 -27.85
N GLN A 928 27.03 35.41 -26.94
CA GLN A 928 27.67 36.24 -25.92
C GLN A 928 28.58 35.43 -25.01
N PHE A 929 28.14 34.25 -24.55
CA PHE A 929 28.94 33.31 -23.77
C PHE A 929 30.23 32.93 -24.50
N GLU A 930 30.16 32.52 -25.77
CA GLU A 930 31.34 32.16 -26.57
C GLU A 930 32.32 33.33 -26.73
N THR A 931 31.81 34.55 -26.92
CA THR A 931 32.65 35.77 -26.97
C THR A 931 33.31 36.04 -25.62
N LEU A 932 32.57 35.92 -24.53
CA LEU A 932 33.05 36.18 -23.17
C LEU A 932 34.19 35.22 -22.79
N ILE A 933 34.01 33.91 -23.02
CA ILE A 933 35.04 32.92 -22.65
C ILE A 933 36.30 33.03 -23.52
N LYS A 934 36.18 33.44 -24.79
CA LYS A 934 37.34 33.67 -25.68
C LYS A 934 38.14 34.92 -25.29
N SER A 935 37.47 35.90 -24.70
CA SER A 935 38.11 37.14 -24.22
C SER A 935 38.91 36.96 -22.92
N ARG A 936 38.80 35.80 -22.27
CA ARG A 936 39.39 35.50 -20.95
C ARG A 936 40.49 34.47 -21.05
N ASN A 937 41.51 34.63 -20.21
CA ASN A 937 42.62 33.69 -20.12
C ASN A 937 42.31 32.62 -19.05
N TYR A 938 41.45 31.66 -19.38
CA TYR A 938 41.16 30.51 -18.52
C TYR A 938 42.26 29.45 -18.63
N ASP A 939 42.64 28.83 -17.51
CA ASP A 939 43.37 27.56 -17.55
C ASP A 939 42.48 26.44 -18.12
N ALA A 940 43.11 25.33 -18.54
CA ALA A 940 42.40 24.23 -19.21
C ALA A 940 41.30 23.60 -18.35
N THR A 941 41.50 23.53 -17.04
CA THR A 941 40.54 22.94 -16.10
C THR A 941 39.33 23.85 -15.94
N THR A 942 39.56 25.14 -15.67
CA THR A 942 38.47 26.11 -15.51
C THR A 942 37.65 26.29 -16.79
N LEU A 943 38.31 26.32 -17.96
CA LEU A 943 37.60 26.42 -19.25
C LEU A 943 36.68 25.22 -19.48
N THR A 944 37.11 24.02 -19.09
CA THR A 944 36.31 22.79 -19.19
C THR A 944 35.08 22.88 -18.27
N THR A 945 35.27 23.30 -17.02
CA THR A 945 34.20 23.51 -16.05
C THR A 945 33.19 24.56 -16.54
N VAL A 946 33.65 25.71 -17.03
CA VAL A 946 32.79 26.77 -17.57
C VAL A 946 31.95 26.27 -18.75
N LYS A 947 32.55 25.53 -19.70
CA LYS A 947 31.81 24.97 -20.83
C LYS A 947 30.77 23.93 -20.41
N LYS A 948 31.08 23.13 -19.37
CA LYS A 948 30.17 22.13 -18.82
C LYS A 948 28.90 22.77 -18.25
N TYR A 949 29.02 23.88 -17.54
CA TYR A 949 27.88 24.61 -16.95
C TYR A 949 27.36 25.75 -17.84
N LYS A 950 27.60 25.67 -19.16
CA LYS A 950 27.18 26.71 -20.12
C LYS A 950 25.70 27.04 -20.02
N GLN A 951 24.83 26.02 -19.90
CA GLN A 951 23.39 26.23 -19.86
C GLN A 951 22.96 27.10 -18.68
N GLN A 952 23.52 26.83 -17.49
CA GLN A 952 23.32 27.61 -16.28
C GLN A 952 23.87 29.04 -16.43
N LEU A 953 25.14 29.17 -16.82
CA LEU A 953 25.84 30.46 -16.89
C LEU A 953 25.24 31.40 -17.95
N VAL A 954 24.66 30.84 -19.02
CA VAL A 954 23.95 31.60 -20.06
C VAL A 954 22.69 32.29 -19.52
N THR A 955 22.00 31.72 -18.53
CA THR A 955 20.81 32.35 -17.93
C THR A 955 21.18 33.66 -17.21
N PHE A 956 22.32 33.73 -16.53
CA PHE A 956 22.80 34.95 -15.89
C PHE A 956 23.13 36.08 -16.87
N LEU A 957 23.58 35.77 -18.09
CA LEU A 957 23.74 36.79 -19.14
C LEU A 957 22.38 37.40 -19.55
N SER A 958 21.31 36.60 -19.53
CA SER A 958 19.96 37.08 -19.79
C SER A 958 19.44 37.97 -18.66
N VAL A 959 19.63 37.56 -17.41
CA VAL A 959 19.22 38.36 -16.25
C VAL A 959 20.03 39.64 -16.13
N ASP A 960 21.34 39.59 -16.35
CA ASP A 960 22.21 40.77 -16.35
C ASP A 960 21.79 41.79 -17.42
N GLU A 961 21.39 41.33 -18.61
CA GLU A 961 20.80 42.19 -19.62
C GLU A 961 19.43 42.74 -19.21
N ALA A 962 18.60 41.95 -18.54
CA ALA A 962 17.30 42.39 -18.03
C ALA A 962 17.47 43.51 -16.98
N VAL A 963 18.42 43.36 -16.06
CA VAL A 963 18.81 44.38 -15.07
C VAL A 963 19.37 45.63 -15.76
N LYS A 964 20.22 45.46 -16.79
CA LYS A 964 20.72 46.58 -17.60
C LYS A 964 19.57 47.37 -18.23
N ASN A 965 18.66 46.67 -18.92
CA ASN A 965 17.50 47.28 -19.58
C ASN A 965 16.59 47.99 -18.56
N PHE A 966 16.41 47.40 -17.37
CA PHE A 966 15.69 48.01 -16.27
C PHE A 966 16.30 49.35 -15.87
N PHE A 967 17.61 49.39 -15.58
CA PHE A 967 18.28 50.62 -15.19
C PHE A 967 18.32 51.68 -16.31
N GLU A 968 18.54 51.28 -17.57
CA GLU A 968 18.49 52.20 -18.72
C GLU A 968 17.11 52.82 -18.92
N ALA A 969 16.03 52.08 -18.65
CA ALA A 969 14.68 52.60 -18.68
C ALA A 969 14.37 53.46 -17.44
N TYR A 970 14.78 53.00 -16.25
CA TYR A 970 14.51 53.68 -14.99
C TYR A 970 15.25 55.03 -14.90
N GLN A 971 16.47 55.13 -15.44
CA GLN A 971 17.26 56.38 -15.50
C GLN A 971 16.54 57.53 -16.21
N LYS A 972 15.51 57.24 -17.03
CA LYS A 972 14.72 58.24 -17.75
C LYS A 972 13.59 58.84 -16.90
N ARG A 973 13.31 58.26 -15.73
CA ARG A 973 12.23 58.71 -14.83
C ARG A 973 12.67 59.90 -13.99
N SER A 974 11.73 60.78 -13.63
CA SER A 974 12.03 61.95 -12.80
C SER A 974 12.49 61.58 -11.38
N ASP A 975 12.06 60.42 -10.88
CA ASP A 975 12.33 59.94 -9.53
C ASP A 975 13.66 59.15 -9.39
N PHE A 976 14.40 58.95 -10.49
CA PHE A 976 15.70 58.23 -10.46
C PHE A 976 16.71 58.87 -9.49
N ASN A 977 16.82 60.20 -9.49
CA ASN A 977 17.77 60.92 -8.65
C ASN A 977 17.42 60.88 -7.14
N GLN A 978 16.26 60.35 -6.78
CA GLN A 978 15.81 60.16 -5.40
C GLN A 978 15.58 58.68 -5.05
N THR A 979 16.20 57.74 -5.77
CA THR A 979 15.97 56.30 -5.57
C THR A 979 17.23 55.58 -5.10
N ILE A 980 17.08 54.72 -4.09
CA ILE A 980 18.10 53.79 -3.59
C ILE A 980 17.77 52.39 -4.07
N PHE A 981 18.72 51.75 -4.75
CA PHE A 981 18.63 50.37 -5.23
C PHE A 981 19.48 49.45 -4.37
N VAL A 982 18.94 48.29 -4.02
CA VAL A 982 19.70 47.19 -3.42
C VAL A 982 19.64 46.01 -4.37
N ILE A 983 20.78 45.46 -4.74
CA ILE A 983 20.90 44.33 -5.66
C ILE A 983 21.64 43.23 -4.91
N THR A 984 21.02 42.05 -4.81
CA THR A 984 21.62 40.90 -4.15
C THR A 984 21.11 39.59 -4.74
N GLY A 985 21.86 38.51 -4.52
CA GLY A 985 21.36 37.16 -4.73
C GLY A 985 20.51 36.71 -3.55
N ASP A 986 19.53 35.84 -3.80
CA ASP A 986 18.82 35.16 -2.71
C ASP A 986 19.65 34.04 -2.09
N HIS A 987 20.32 33.24 -2.92
CA HIS A 987 21.32 32.24 -2.56
C HIS A 987 22.20 31.91 -3.79
N ARG A 988 23.17 31.00 -3.66
CA ARG A 988 23.90 30.48 -4.83
C ARG A 988 23.08 29.48 -5.63
N MET A 989 23.35 29.37 -6.92
CA MET A 989 22.82 28.31 -7.78
C MET A 989 23.33 26.91 -7.35
N PRO A 990 22.47 25.97 -6.92
CA PRO A 990 22.85 24.64 -6.42
C PRO A 990 23.59 23.74 -7.42
N GLU A 991 23.38 23.91 -8.72
CA GLU A 991 23.92 23.06 -9.79
C GLU A 991 25.38 23.38 -10.14
N VAL A 992 25.87 24.58 -9.78
CA VAL A 992 27.25 24.99 -10.05
C VAL A 992 28.13 24.68 -8.83
N PRO A 993 29.16 23.81 -8.92
CA PRO A 993 29.90 23.30 -7.77
C PRO A 993 30.44 24.39 -6.84
N MET A 994 30.42 24.11 -5.53
CA MET A 994 31.00 24.97 -4.48
C MET A 994 32.49 24.71 -4.34
N GLU A 995 33.26 25.75 -4.05
CA GLU A 995 34.65 25.62 -3.61
C GLU A 995 34.72 25.35 -2.10
N THR A 996 33.83 25.99 -1.32
CA THR A 996 33.78 25.86 0.14
C THR A 996 32.34 25.86 0.69
N LYS A 997 32.14 25.45 1.95
CA LYS A 997 30.83 25.50 2.64
C LYS A 997 30.20 26.89 2.68
N ILE A 998 31.01 27.96 2.77
CA ILE A 998 30.49 29.32 2.87
C ILE A 998 29.92 29.80 1.52
N ASP A 999 30.35 29.23 0.40
CA ASP A 999 29.80 29.51 -0.94
C ASP A 999 28.29 29.26 -1.01
N ARG A 1000 27.75 28.36 -0.16
CA ARG A 1000 26.31 28.11 -0.05
C ARG A 1000 25.52 29.39 0.22
N PHE A 1001 26.11 30.31 0.96
CA PHE A 1001 25.48 31.55 1.40
C PHE A 1001 26.09 32.77 0.70
N HIS A 1002 27.24 32.66 0.03
CA HIS A 1002 27.93 33.83 -0.49
C HIS A 1002 27.23 34.45 -1.70
N VAL A 1003 26.73 35.67 -1.52
CA VAL A 1003 25.98 36.44 -2.52
C VAL A 1003 26.52 37.88 -2.55
N PRO A 1004 26.53 38.55 -3.71
CA PRO A 1004 26.89 39.95 -3.74
C PRO A 1004 25.81 40.80 -3.05
N ILE A 1005 26.23 41.84 -2.34
CA ILE A 1005 25.33 42.89 -1.85
C ILE A 1005 25.83 44.22 -2.42
N ILE A 1006 25.00 44.85 -3.26
CA ILE A 1006 25.31 46.10 -3.94
C ILE A 1006 24.22 47.12 -3.61
N VAL A 1007 24.61 48.28 -3.10
CA VAL A 1007 23.71 49.43 -2.93
C VAL A 1007 24.10 50.51 -3.90
N TYR A 1008 23.19 50.86 -4.82
CA TYR A 1008 23.41 51.88 -5.84
C TYR A 1008 22.38 53.00 -5.73
N SER A 1009 22.83 54.26 -5.86
CA SER A 1009 21.93 55.41 -5.94
C SER A 1009 22.68 56.62 -6.51
N PRO A 1010 22.01 57.52 -7.25
CA PRO A 1010 22.52 58.85 -7.55
C PRO A 1010 22.79 59.71 -6.31
N LEU A 1011 22.18 59.38 -5.16
CA LEU A 1011 22.40 60.07 -3.89
C LEU A 1011 23.74 59.73 -3.23
N LEU A 1012 24.47 58.72 -3.71
CA LEU A 1012 25.76 58.33 -3.12
C LEU A 1012 26.80 59.46 -3.25
N LYS A 1013 27.53 59.73 -2.17
CA LYS A 1013 28.66 60.67 -2.19
C LYS A 1013 29.81 60.17 -3.06
N SER A 1014 30.08 58.86 -2.98
CA SER A 1014 31.15 58.20 -3.72
C SER A 1014 30.93 56.67 -3.70
N PRO A 1015 31.31 55.93 -4.76
CA PRO A 1015 31.33 54.48 -4.73
C PRO A 1015 32.40 53.95 -3.75
N LYS A 1016 32.14 52.80 -3.11
CA LYS A 1016 33.07 52.17 -2.16
C LYS A 1016 32.97 50.64 -2.21
N LYS A 1017 34.12 49.98 -2.19
CA LYS A 1017 34.24 48.53 -1.97
C LYS A 1017 34.55 48.27 -0.49
N MET A 1018 33.89 47.30 0.11
CA MET A 1018 34.00 46.95 1.53
C MET A 1018 34.25 45.46 1.70
N SER A 1019 35.17 45.13 2.61
CA SER A 1019 35.58 43.75 2.93
C SER A 1019 34.96 43.20 4.21
N ASN A 1020 34.19 44.00 4.94
CA ASN A 1020 33.49 43.53 6.14
C ASN A 1020 32.45 42.47 5.75
N VAL A 1021 32.31 41.43 6.58
CA VAL A 1021 31.24 40.44 6.43
C VAL A 1021 29.90 41.11 6.71
N VAL A 1022 28.95 40.95 5.79
CA VAL A 1022 27.59 41.50 5.90
C VAL A 1022 26.62 40.42 5.46
N THR A 1023 25.49 40.32 6.16
CA THR A 1023 24.44 39.35 5.89
C THR A 1023 23.15 40.05 5.43
N HIS A 1024 22.19 39.29 4.87
CA HIS A 1024 20.85 39.83 4.63
C HIS A 1024 20.18 40.39 5.90
N PHE A 1025 20.51 39.86 7.10
CA PHE A 1025 20.00 40.38 8.36
C PHE A 1025 20.45 41.82 8.65
N ASP A 1026 21.55 42.28 8.05
CA ASP A 1026 22.06 43.63 8.28
C ASP A 1026 21.39 44.68 7.38
N VAL A 1027 20.63 44.27 6.36
CA VAL A 1027 20.01 45.18 5.40
C VAL A 1027 18.87 45.98 6.03
N ALA A 1028 17.86 45.30 6.58
CA ALA A 1028 16.71 45.98 7.19
C ALA A 1028 17.09 46.97 8.31
N PRO A 1029 17.96 46.64 9.28
CA PRO A 1029 18.36 47.54 10.37
C PRO A 1029 19.14 48.76 9.84
N THR A 1030 19.92 48.58 8.76
CA THR A 1030 20.64 49.69 8.13
C THR A 1030 19.67 50.70 7.51
N PHE A 1031 18.60 50.25 6.83
CA PHE A 1031 17.56 51.15 6.32
C PHE A 1031 16.71 51.76 7.44
N VAL A 1032 16.37 50.98 8.47
CA VAL A 1032 15.62 51.41 9.65
C VAL A 1032 16.33 52.59 10.34
N THR A 1033 17.62 52.44 10.65
CA THR A 1033 18.42 53.50 11.30
C THR A 1033 18.56 54.72 10.41
N TYR A 1034 18.78 54.53 9.11
CA TYR A 1034 18.83 55.62 8.12
C TYR A 1034 17.55 56.45 8.10
N PHE A 1035 16.38 55.82 8.00
CA PHE A 1035 15.11 56.52 7.94
C PHE A 1035 14.69 57.14 9.28
N ARG A 1036 15.00 56.48 10.39
CA ARG A 1036 14.78 57.00 11.75
C ARG A 1036 15.55 58.30 11.97
N ASP A 1037 16.85 58.27 11.75
CA ASP A 1037 17.74 59.35 12.18
C ASP A 1037 17.79 60.48 11.15
N SER A 1038 17.79 60.15 9.85
CA SER A 1038 17.88 61.15 8.79
C SER A 1038 16.54 61.80 8.44
N TYR A 1039 15.42 61.06 8.53
CA TYR A 1039 14.09 61.52 8.09
C TYR A 1039 13.03 61.55 9.22
N LYS A 1040 13.43 61.31 10.48
CA LYS A 1040 12.57 61.39 11.67
C LYS A 1040 11.27 60.58 11.59
N MET A 1041 11.31 59.44 10.91
CA MET A 1041 10.14 58.58 10.75
C MET A 1041 9.65 58.01 12.10
N ARG A 1042 8.33 57.81 12.23
CA ARG A 1042 7.65 57.35 13.48
C ARG A 1042 7.51 55.82 13.48
N GLY A 1043 7.22 55.24 14.66
CA GLY A 1043 7.13 53.77 14.82
C GLY A 1043 8.46 53.10 15.17
N PHE A 1044 9.58 53.80 14.96
CA PHE A 1044 10.93 53.28 15.20
C PHE A 1044 11.37 53.24 16.68
N ARG A 1045 10.66 53.94 17.59
CA ARG A 1045 10.92 53.87 19.05
C ARG A 1045 10.44 52.56 19.70
N LYS A 1046 9.45 51.87 19.11
CA LYS A 1046 9.04 50.50 19.52
C LYS A 1046 9.85 49.42 18.80
N LEU A 1047 10.49 49.73 17.67
CA LEU A 1047 11.33 48.77 16.93
C LEU A 1047 12.54 48.29 17.73
N MET A 1048 13.11 49.18 18.54
CA MET A 1048 14.24 48.85 19.40
C MET A 1048 13.82 47.98 20.59
N GLN A 1049 12.53 47.60 20.69
CA GLN A 1049 12.12 46.53 21.56
C GLN A 1049 12.28 45.12 20.97
N HIS A 1050 12.61 44.93 19.69
CA HIS A 1050 12.60 43.58 19.09
C HIS A 1050 13.80 43.23 18.18
N TYR A 1051 14.78 44.14 18.02
CA TYR A 1051 15.88 43.95 17.07
C TYR A 1051 17.24 43.71 17.73
N LYS A 1052 17.43 42.49 18.22
CA LYS A 1052 18.50 41.60 17.72
C LYS A 1052 18.21 40.20 18.22
N LEU A 1053 17.23 39.55 17.58
CA LEU A 1053 16.80 38.22 18.00
C LEU A 1053 17.87 37.16 17.81
N LEU A 1054 18.83 37.28 16.89
CA LEU A 1054 19.87 36.26 16.67
C LEU A 1054 21.13 36.87 16.02
N THR A 1055 22.14 37.21 16.84
CA THR A 1055 23.57 37.05 16.50
C THR A 1055 24.26 36.42 17.68
#